data_AF-A0A2A2H3L8-F1
#
_entry.id   AF-A0A2A2H3L8-F1
#
_cell.length_a   1.000
_cell.length_b   1.000
_cell.length_c   1.000
_cell.angle_alpha   90.00
_cell.angle_beta   90.00
_cell.angle_gamma   90.00
#
_symmetry.space_group_name_H-M   'P 1'
#
loop_
_entity.id
_entity.type
_entity.pdbx_description
1 polymer ?
#
loop_
_entity_poly.entity_id
_entity_poly.type
_entity_poly.pdbx_seq_one_letter_code
_entity_poly.pdbx_strand_id
1 'polypeptide(L)'
;MELRNILKEESSDYYNRIKFIEKEAEGILPDVRLVFPKYTNHDIAHTKGIEQLLNEMIPNSIKENLKPAEIFYLLVATLFHDVGMKLIGEEEEKKFNSLDEDGRGKLRDKIRDQHHIRSSNYIKKNASDLNLKEEEAAAIADISRAHRKIDIQNELREPIHNNDRIHLKFLGALLRVADECHVTDDRVSELFFKTINSTSWEFEQHFKKHRLIKGILFNENEDNKIRIHATVKSENDEDILGGLKNDIEKELNTVKRIFEENKLRLDSVVLELDRDELIKKNIISKLLDGKKRKLDKIILEIEESQWEVKRNLDELKANRTIQIDESGLYNLTEDISNFEELIKRFTGDKRNWKFVKSNYSQKMVETNLIAHLQYNYNIIYIGNELRERVEILKNSPTAIYLSLKGKKLLNNPYLDLSLVQGDVILDQILLLGLSYDIFKYPITNNLEIKEIVESLTKNSGQRIPELSNLYEEVQKNSKKDDSELFNELINEKNDNEERKYSFNIKFNFPELSEEPTFLAMLSAAMKTGTRIVVTGSRISDFILKEENEPVHMDKVTAIEISPGTPIPYILKVKNTDFKLENLEFRFWKINEIIKYSTESRNLPFKFEFSYDEKDKTQSVHFEIDPNTNVKQLLKWEEFLRALNQERTITLIKSENNQIFNELKVPTQKEIHVRNDSSYEYLKKLVKVQERTNHEIKLLKGLNVNDKADIDNIIKIINDGKVEVNSNEIIKPSATVKEIKKMIKAKAENEPIFFKSLDFKVLLLEEEINLGPVTLRMDDIELIDENGTELNIEEYNDEDILPIKICTKDEKVTILLDKYSSESPIS
;
A
#
# COMPACT_ATOMS: atom_id res chain seq x y z
N MET A 1 -16.20 23.30 11.28
CA MET A 1 -17.62 22.88 11.37
C MET A 1 -18.05 22.29 10.03
N GLU A 2 -18.79 21.18 10.04
CA GLU A 2 -19.29 20.51 8.81
C GLU A 2 -20.75 20.87 8.55
N LEU A 3 -21.14 20.97 7.28
CA LEU A 3 -22.49 21.30 6.83
C LEU A 3 -23.55 20.34 7.40
N ARG A 4 -23.25 19.04 7.45
CA ARG A 4 -24.17 18.04 8.03
C ARG A 4 -24.38 18.21 9.54
N ASN A 5 -23.38 18.68 10.26
CA ASN A 5 -23.50 18.89 11.71
C ASN A 5 -24.41 20.09 12.00
N ILE A 6 -24.26 21.18 11.24
CA ILE A 6 -25.19 22.33 11.29
C ILE A 6 -26.61 21.87 11.01
N LEU A 7 -26.81 21.09 9.94
CA LEU A 7 -28.14 20.61 9.59
C LEU A 7 -28.75 19.70 10.67
N LYS A 8 -27.93 18.86 11.31
CA LYS A 8 -28.36 17.99 12.41
C LYS A 8 -28.82 18.78 13.62
N GLU A 9 -28.12 19.88 13.93
CA GLU A 9 -28.41 20.76 15.06
C GLU A 9 -29.63 21.66 14.79
N GLU A 10 -29.75 22.21 13.58
CA GLU A 10 -30.78 23.19 13.24
C GLU A 10 -32.07 22.59 12.65
N SER A 11 -32.01 21.40 12.03
CA SER A 11 -33.19 20.74 11.44
C SER A 11 -33.06 19.22 11.37
N SER A 12 -33.56 18.53 12.40
CA SER A 12 -33.60 17.07 12.44
C SER A 12 -34.39 16.45 11.28
N ASP A 13 -35.41 17.15 10.75
CA ASP A 13 -36.19 16.69 9.59
C ASP A 13 -35.32 16.60 8.33
N TYR A 14 -34.64 17.70 7.97
CA TYR A 14 -33.77 17.72 6.79
C TYR A 14 -32.60 16.74 6.92
N TYR A 15 -32.01 16.64 8.11
CA TYR A 15 -30.94 15.68 8.37
C TYR A 15 -31.38 14.23 8.17
N ASN A 16 -32.57 13.86 8.66
CA ASN A 16 -33.12 12.51 8.47
C ASN A 16 -33.48 12.23 7.00
N ARG A 17 -34.02 13.23 6.29
CA ARG A 17 -34.36 13.11 4.87
C ARG A 17 -33.12 12.93 4.00
N ILE A 18 -32.01 13.63 4.28
CA ILE A 18 -30.74 13.41 3.58
C ILE A 18 -30.26 11.97 3.70
N LYS A 19 -30.36 11.33 4.87
CA LYS A 19 -29.94 9.93 5.04
C LYS A 19 -30.73 8.98 4.15
N PHE A 20 -32.03 9.21 4.02
CA PHE A 20 -32.88 8.45 3.11
C PHE A 20 -32.46 8.68 1.65
N ILE A 21 -32.31 9.94 1.25
CA ILE A 21 -31.95 10.35 -0.10
C ILE A 21 -30.56 9.82 -0.51
N GLU A 22 -29.59 9.82 0.41
CA GLU A 22 -28.25 9.26 0.20
C GLU A 22 -28.31 7.77 -0.12
N LYS A 23 -29.16 7.01 0.59
CA LYS A 23 -29.37 5.58 0.33
C LYS A 23 -29.97 5.34 -1.06
N GLU A 24 -30.89 6.19 -1.50
CA GLU A 24 -31.42 6.13 -2.87
C GLU A 24 -30.32 6.44 -3.91
N ALA A 25 -29.48 7.44 -3.64
CA ALA A 25 -28.34 7.76 -4.51
C ALA A 25 -27.34 6.60 -4.62
N GLU A 26 -27.04 5.89 -3.52
CA GLU A 26 -26.17 4.70 -3.51
C GLU A 26 -26.68 3.59 -4.45
N GLY A 27 -28.00 3.45 -4.60
CA GLY A 27 -28.60 2.49 -5.52
C GLY A 27 -28.56 2.92 -6.99
N ILE A 28 -28.50 4.23 -7.27
CA ILE A 28 -28.68 4.79 -8.62
C ILE A 28 -27.35 5.16 -9.29
N LEU A 29 -26.43 5.79 -8.57
CA LEU A 29 -25.19 6.32 -9.14
C LEU A 29 -24.27 5.26 -9.79
N PRO A 30 -24.21 4.00 -9.31
CA PRO A 30 -23.42 2.97 -9.98
C PRO A 30 -23.80 2.73 -11.46
N ASP A 31 -25.04 3.00 -11.85
CA ASP A 31 -25.53 2.81 -13.23
C ASP A 31 -24.81 3.69 -14.25
N VAL A 32 -24.20 4.81 -13.82
CA VAL A 32 -23.40 5.68 -14.68
C VAL A 32 -22.26 4.88 -15.35
N ARG A 33 -21.72 3.86 -14.68
CA ARG A 33 -20.65 3.01 -15.23
C ARG A 33 -21.09 2.13 -16.39
N LEU A 34 -22.38 1.82 -16.51
CA LEU A 34 -22.92 1.08 -17.66
C LEU A 34 -22.73 1.89 -18.95
N VAL A 35 -22.82 3.21 -18.83
CA VAL A 35 -22.65 4.14 -19.94
C VAL A 35 -21.19 4.54 -20.12
N PHE A 36 -20.48 4.79 -19.03
CA PHE A 36 -19.14 5.37 -19.02
C PHE A 36 -18.10 4.44 -18.34
N PRO A 37 -17.86 3.22 -18.85
CA PRO A 37 -16.99 2.25 -18.19
C PRO A 37 -15.51 2.65 -18.17
N LYS A 38 -15.11 3.62 -19.01
CA LYS A 38 -13.73 4.14 -19.13
C LYS A 38 -13.53 5.51 -18.47
N TYR A 39 -14.48 6.01 -17.71
CA TYR A 39 -14.34 7.30 -17.03
C TYR A 39 -14.08 7.08 -15.53
N THR A 40 -13.72 8.17 -14.84
CA THR A 40 -13.59 8.19 -13.39
C THR A 40 -14.89 7.76 -12.70
N ASN A 41 -14.79 7.35 -11.45
CA ASN A 41 -15.95 6.91 -10.69
C ASN A 41 -16.88 8.12 -10.43
N HIS A 42 -18.17 7.96 -10.73
CA HIS A 42 -19.23 8.93 -10.39
C HIS A 42 -20.21 8.31 -9.39
N ASP A 43 -19.69 7.47 -8.49
CA ASP A 43 -20.45 6.80 -7.43
C ASP A 43 -20.49 7.65 -6.15
N ILE A 44 -21.04 7.09 -5.06
CA ILE A 44 -21.20 7.82 -3.80
C ILE A 44 -19.87 8.32 -3.20
N ALA A 45 -18.74 7.70 -3.54
CA ALA A 45 -17.43 8.18 -3.08
C ALA A 45 -17.12 9.55 -3.68
N HIS A 46 -17.47 9.77 -4.96
CA HIS A 46 -17.31 11.06 -5.62
C HIS A 46 -18.09 12.17 -4.92
N THR A 47 -19.36 11.91 -4.61
CA THR A 47 -20.25 12.91 -4.03
C THR A 47 -19.83 13.25 -2.60
N LYS A 48 -19.33 12.26 -1.84
CA LYS A 48 -18.72 12.47 -0.52
C LYS A 48 -17.45 13.32 -0.58
N GLY A 49 -16.59 13.09 -1.57
CA GLY A 49 -15.41 13.93 -1.80
C GLY A 49 -15.77 15.38 -2.14
N ILE A 50 -16.79 15.61 -2.98
CA ILE A 50 -17.31 16.97 -3.22
C ILE A 50 -17.87 17.59 -1.93
N GLU A 51 -18.63 16.83 -1.14
CA GLU A 51 -19.18 17.31 0.14
C GLU A 51 -18.05 17.74 1.10
N GLN A 52 -16.97 16.97 1.17
CA GLN A 52 -15.78 17.34 1.93
C GLN A 52 -15.14 18.63 1.40
N LEU A 53 -14.98 18.77 0.08
CA LEU A 53 -14.46 20.00 -0.52
C LEU A 53 -15.36 21.20 -0.23
N LEU A 54 -16.70 21.04 -0.22
CA LEU A 54 -17.62 22.09 0.22
C LEU A 54 -17.40 22.48 1.69
N ASN A 55 -17.16 21.49 2.55
CA ASN A 55 -16.81 21.74 3.96
C ASN A 55 -15.47 22.48 4.09
N GLU A 56 -14.48 22.24 3.24
CA GLU A 56 -13.20 22.92 3.31
C GLU A 56 -13.25 24.31 2.67
N MET A 57 -13.94 24.43 1.53
CA MET A 57 -14.04 25.65 0.73
C MET A 57 -14.88 26.75 1.39
N ILE A 58 -15.91 26.39 2.15
CA ILE A 58 -16.82 27.36 2.79
C ILE A 58 -16.31 27.67 4.21
N PRO A 59 -15.86 28.91 4.50
CA PRO A 59 -15.45 29.31 5.85
C PRO A 59 -16.59 29.19 6.86
N ASN A 60 -16.28 28.93 8.14
CA ASN A 60 -17.30 28.80 9.19
C ASN A 60 -18.21 30.04 9.27
N SER A 61 -17.65 31.25 9.10
CA SER A 61 -18.42 32.50 9.09
C SER A 61 -19.47 32.57 7.98
N ILE A 62 -19.30 31.86 6.87
CA ILE A 62 -20.31 31.75 5.81
C ILE A 62 -21.27 30.61 6.13
N LYS A 63 -20.77 29.47 6.62
CA LYS A 63 -21.60 28.32 6.99
C LYS A 63 -22.66 28.66 8.04
N GLU A 64 -22.29 29.45 9.05
CA GLU A 64 -23.20 29.93 10.10
C GLU A 64 -24.32 30.85 9.57
N ASN A 65 -24.14 31.42 8.38
CA ASN A 65 -25.13 32.27 7.73
C ASN A 65 -25.97 31.53 6.68
N LEU A 66 -25.65 30.25 6.38
CA LEU A 66 -26.45 29.43 5.49
C LEU A 66 -27.68 28.90 6.22
N LYS A 67 -28.84 28.99 5.58
CA LYS A 67 -30.09 28.47 6.15
C LYS A 67 -30.09 26.94 6.12
N PRO A 68 -30.80 26.26 7.03
CA PRO A 68 -30.99 24.81 6.97
C PRO A 68 -31.46 24.29 5.61
N ALA A 69 -32.39 25.01 4.97
CA ALA A 69 -32.90 24.67 3.64
C ALA A 69 -31.81 24.79 2.56
N GLU A 70 -30.94 25.80 2.63
CA GLU A 70 -29.84 26.00 1.67
C GLU A 70 -28.79 24.88 1.79
N ILE A 71 -28.43 24.53 3.02
CA ILE A 71 -27.55 23.40 3.32
C ILE A 71 -28.16 22.11 2.79
N PHE A 72 -29.44 21.86 3.07
CA PHE A 72 -30.16 20.69 2.56
C PHE A 72 -30.16 20.64 1.03
N TYR A 73 -30.48 21.74 0.35
CA TYR A 73 -30.50 21.79 -1.11
C TYR A 73 -29.12 21.57 -1.73
N LEU A 74 -28.08 22.15 -1.16
CA LEU A 74 -26.70 21.99 -1.63
C LEU A 74 -26.23 20.53 -1.50
N LEU A 75 -26.47 19.90 -0.35
CA LEU A 75 -26.06 18.51 -0.11
C LEU A 75 -26.83 17.53 -1.01
N VAL A 76 -28.14 17.71 -1.18
CA VAL A 76 -28.93 16.85 -2.08
C VAL A 76 -28.56 17.08 -3.54
N ALA A 77 -28.32 18.33 -3.95
CA ALA A 77 -27.82 18.62 -5.30
C ALA A 77 -26.46 17.99 -5.54
N THR A 78 -25.58 17.98 -4.54
CA THR A 78 -24.26 17.30 -4.61
C THR A 78 -24.42 15.80 -4.87
N LEU A 79 -25.39 15.14 -4.21
CA LEU A 79 -25.66 13.71 -4.44
C LEU A 79 -26.15 13.39 -5.85
N PHE A 80 -26.91 14.30 -6.48
CA PHE A 80 -27.58 14.03 -7.76
C PHE A 80 -27.06 14.85 -8.95
N HIS A 81 -26.02 15.67 -8.78
CA HIS A 81 -25.54 16.57 -9.84
C HIS A 81 -25.20 15.82 -11.14
N ASP A 82 -24.70 14.59 -11.01
CA ASP A 82 -24.29 13.71 -12.11
C ASP A 82 -25.28 12.58 -12.44
N VAL A 83 -26.46 12.53 -11.80
CA VAL A 83 -27.45 11.48 -12.11
C VAL A 83 -27.87 11.49 -13.58
N GLY A 84 -27.78 12.64 -14.25
CA GLY A 84 -28.01 12.79 -15.68
C GLY A 84 -27.02 12.01 -16.56
N MET A 85 -25.94 11.46 -16.02
CA MET A 85 -24.97 10.64 -16.75
C MET A 85 -25.45 9.20 -16.99
N LYS A 86 -26.47 8.71 -16.27
CA LYS A 86 -27.06 7.39 -16.54
C LYS A 86 -28.03 7.43 -17.72
N LEU A 87 -28.37 6.26 -18.27
CA LEU A 87 -29.48 6.13 -19.22
C LEU A 87 -30.81 6.37 -18.50
N ILE A 88 -31.69 7.19 -19.07
CA ILE A 88 -32.96 7.55 -18.45
C ILE A 88 -34.10 6.91 -19.25
N GLY A 89 -34.60 5.79 -18.75
CA GLY A 89 -35.76 5.08 -19.28
C GLY A 89 -35.44 4.07 -20.39
N GLU A 90 -36.38 3.14 -20.61
CA GLU A 90 -36.18 1.97 -21.46
C GLU A 90 -35.86 2.31 -22.93
N GLU A 91 -36.38 3.41 -23.46
CA GLU A 91 -36.15 3.79 -24.87
C GLU A 91 -34.67 4.16 -25.10
N GLU A 92 -34.07 4.90 -24.17
CA GLU A 92 -32.67 5.28 -24.27
C GLU A 92 -31.76 4.05 -24.09
N GLU A 93 -32.12 3.13 -23.19
CA GLU A 93 -31.42 1.86 -23.02
C GLU A 93 -31.47 0.97 -24.26
N LYS A 94 -32.66 0.79 -24.85
CA LYS A 94 -32.84 0.04 -26.11
C LYS A 94 -32.02 0.67 -27.24
N LYS A 95 -31.98 2.01 -27.31
CA LYS A 95 -31.15 2.73 -28.28
C LYS A 95 -29.66 2.54 -28.01
N PHE A 96 -29.20 2.64 -26.78
CA PHE A 96 -27.78 2.46 -26.43
C PHE A 96 -27.30 1.05 -26.78
N ASN A 97 -28.11 0.04 -26.46
CA ASN A 97 -27.78 -1.36 -26.70
C ASN A 97 -27.78 -1.74 -28.19
N SER A 98 -28.56 -1.05 -29.03
CA SER A 98 -28.63 -1.32 -30.48
C SER A 98 -27.53 -0.64 -31.30
N LEU A 99 -26.77 0.29 -30.71
CA LEU A 99 -25.66 0.99 -31.38
C LEU A 99 -24.35 0.18 -31.29
N ASP A 100 -23.50 0.35 -32.30
CA ASP A 100 -22.10 -0.07 -32.29
C ASP A 100 -21.24 0.89 -31.43
N GLU A 101 -19.93 0.65 -31.33
CA GLU A 101 -19.07 1.44 -30.43
C GLU A 101 -18.92 2.92 -30.87
N ASP A 102 -18.92 3.21 -32.19
CA ASP A 102 -18.90 4.59 -32.68
C ASP A 102 -20.23 5.31 -32.35
N GLY A 103 -21.36 4.65 -32.58
CA GLY A 103 -22.67 5.15 -32.20
C GLY A 103 -22.82 5.37 -30.70
N ARG A 104 -22.31 4.44 -29.87
CA ARG A 104 -22.26 4.58 -28.41
C ARG A 104 -21.35 5.73 -28.00
N GLY A 105 -20.20 5.91 -28.66
CA GLY A 105 -19.30 7.06 -28.44
C GLY A 105 -20.02 8.39 -28.64
N LYS A 106 -20.68 8.58 -29.80
CA LYS A 106 -21.47 9.79 -30.09
C LYS A 106 -22.62 10.01 -29.10
N LEU A 107 -23.27 8.93 -28.68
CA LEU A 107 -24.33 9.01 -27.67
C LEU A 107 -23.74 9.43 -26.31
N ARG A 108 -22.67 8.79 -25.83
CA ARG A 108 -21.94 9.16 -24.60
C ARG A 108 -21.56 10.64 -24.59
N ASP A 109 -21.02 11.16 -25.69
CA ASP A 109 -20.67 12.57 -25.83
C ASP A 109 -21.88 13.48 -25.66
N LYS A 110 -23.02 13.12 -26.27
CA LYS A 110 -24.28 13.86 -26.10
C LYS A 110 -24.82 13.78 -24.67
N ILE A 111 -24.77 12.60 -24.04
CA ILE A 111 -25.18 12.43 -22.63
C ILE A 111 -24.33 13.33 -21.74
N ARG A 112 -23.01 13.26 -21.87
CA ARG A 112 -22.05 14.09 -21.14
C ARG A 112 -22.22 15.58 -21.46
N ASP A 113 -22.59 15.94 -22.68
CA ASP A 113 -22.82 17.34 -23.02
C ASP A 113 -24.02 17.91 -22.25
N GLN A 114 -25.07 17.11 -22.08
CA GLN A 114 -26.37 17.53 -21.55
C GLN A 114 -26.66 17.05 -20.11
N HIS A 115 -25.72 16.37 -19.43
CA HIS A 115 -25.99 15.71 -18.14
C HIS A 115 -26.54 16.67 -17.07
N HIS A 116 -25.98 17.87 -16.90
CA HIS A 116 -26.52 18.90 -16.00
C HIS A 116 -28.03 19.19 -16.20
N ILE A 117 -28.51 19.27 -17.45
CA ILE A 117 -29.94 19.45 -17.78
C ILE A 117 -30.71 18.17 -17.47
N ARG A 118 -30.14 17.00 -17.80
CA ARG A 118 -30.74 15.69 -17.53
C ARG A 118 -30.90 15.44 -16.03
N SER A 119 -29.91 15.79 -15.21
CA SER A 119 -29.94 15.71 -13.75
C SER A 119 -31.07 16.56 -13.18
N SER A 120 -31.18 17.81 -13.62
CA SER A 120 -32.30 18.69 -13.27
C SER A 120 -33.67 18.06 -13.59
N ASN A 121 -33.83 17.51 -14.80
CA ASN A 121 -35.09 16.89 -15.21
C ASN A 121 -35.39 15.61 -14.41
N TYR A 122 -34.36 14.82 -14.10
CA TYR A 122 -34.49 13.62 -13.27
C TYR A 122 -34.99 13.97 -11.88
N ILE A 123 -34.37 14.96 -11.22
CA ILE A 123 -34.75 15.37 -9.85
C ILE A 123 -36.22 15.84 -9.82
N LYS A 124 -36.63 16.68 -10.77
CA LYS A 124 -38.02 17.17 -10.86
C LYS A 124 -39.01 16.03 -11.09
N LYS A 125 -38.70 15.09 -11.98
CA LYS A 125 -39.57 13.96 -12.31
C LYS A 125 -39.74 12.99 -11.14
N ASN A 126 -38.69 12.78 -10.34
CA ASN A 126 -38.67 11.80 -9.25
C ASN A 126 -38.78 12.47 -7.87
N ALA A 127 -39.34 13.68 -7.78
CA ALA A 127 -39.43 14.43 -6.54
C ALA A 127 -40.12 13.65 -5.41
N SER A 128 -41.25 12.98 -5.71
CA SER A 128 -41.96 12.13 -4.75
C SER A 128 -41.11 10.98 -4.23
N ASP A 129 -40.39 10.31 -5.13
CA ASP A 129 -39.61 9.11 -4.82
C ASP A 129 -38.37 9.45 -4.00
N LEU A 130 -37.81 10.64 -4.23
CA LEU A 130 -36.73 11.22 -3.44
C LEU A 130 -37.22 11.87 -2.14
N ASN A 131 -38.51 11.76 -1.81
CA ASN A 131 -39.13 12.39 -0.65
C ASN A 131 -38.85 13.92 -0.60
N LEU A 132 -38.98 14.60 -1.74
CA LEU A 132 -38.82 16.04 -1.92
C LEU A 132 -40.17 16.71 -2.20
N LYS A 133 -40.38 17.90 -1.63
CA LYS A 133 -41.48 18.79 -2.02
C LYS A 133 -41.17 19.39 -3.40
N GLU A 134 -42.20 19.81 -4.12
CA GLU A 134 -42.06 20.35 -5.48
C GLU A 134 -41.10 21.55 -5.54
N GLU A 135 -41.21 22.48 -4.59
CA GLU A 135 -40.33 23.66 -4.50
C GLU A 135 -38.88 23.29 -4.17
N GLU A 136 -38.67 22.31 -3.28
CA GLU A 136 -37.34 21.81 -2.92
C GLU A 136 -36.69 21.12 -4.13
N ALA A 137 -37.45 20.26 -4.83
CA ALA A 137 -36.99 19.59 -6.04
C ALA A 137 -36.66 20.59 -7.15
N ALA A 138 -37.42 21.68 -7.30
CA ALA A 138 -37.12 22.74 -8.25
C ALA A 138 -35.80 23.44 -7.91
N ALA A 139 -35.57 23.79 -6.65
CA ALA A 139 -34.34 24.41 -6.17
C ALA A 139 -33.11 23.50 -6.36
N ILE A 140 -33.20 22.25 -5.90
CA ILE A 140 -32.14 21.23 -6.05
C ILE A 140 -31.82 20.98 -7.52
N ALA A 141 -32.84 20.91 -8.38
CA ALA A 141 -32.67 20.74 -9.81
C ALA A 141 -31.95 21.93 -10.45
N ASP A 142 -32.23 23.17 -10.04
CA ASP A 142 -31.54 24.34 -10.56
C ASP A 142 -30.08 24.42 -10.09
N ILE A 143 -29.77 24.04 -8.85
CA ILE A 143 -28.38 23.89 -8.36
C ILE A 143 -27.64 22.82 -9.18
N SER A 144 -28.29 21.67 -9.39
CA SER A 144 -27.74 20.58 -10.21
C SER A 144 -27.56 20.98 -11.66
N ARG A 145 -28.44 21.82 -12.22
CA ARG A 145 -28.26 22.38 -13.57
C ARG A 145 -27.08 23.37 -13.60
N ALA A 146 -26.86 24.08 -12.50
CA ALA A 146 -25.84 25.10 -12.37
C ALA A 146 -24.42 24.58 -12.22
N HIS A 147 -24.21 23.30 -11.91
CA HIS A 147 -22.84 22.80 -11.76
C HIS A 147 -22.01 22.85 -13.07
N ARG A 148 -22.63 23.03 -14.25
CA ARG A 148 -21.90 23.20 -15.52
C ARG A 148 -22.63 24.07 -16.55
N LYS A 149 -21.85 24.71 -17.45
CA LYS A 149 -22.24 25.32 -18.74
C LYS A 149 -23.25 26.46 -18.77
N ILE A 150 -24.10 26.61 -17.77
CA ILE A 150 -25.09 27.69 -17.74
C ILE A 150 -24.49 28.98 -17.17
N ASP A 151 -25.04 30.12 -17.58
CA ASP A 151 -24.74 31.40 -16.98
C ASP A 151 -25.55 31.55 -15.68
N ILE A 152 -24.92 31.21 -14.55
CA ILE A 152 -25.58 31.20 -13.24
C ILE A 152 -26.19 32.56 -12.90
N GLN A 153 -25.54 33.67 -13.28
CA GLN A 153 -26.08 34.98 -12.92
C GLN A 153 -27.42 35.26 -13.60
N ASN A 154 -27.51 34.91 -14.88
CA ASN A 154 -28.62 35.32 -15.74
C ASN A 154 -29.72 34.26 -15.84
N GLU A 155 -29.38 32.99 -15.63
CA GLU A 155 -30.32 31.88 -15.81
C GLU A 155 -30.95 31.37 -14.51
N LEU A 156 -30.35 31.60 -13.34
CA LEU A 156 -30.92 31.19 -12.06
C LEU A 156 -31.71 32.32 -11.42
N ARG A 157 -32.88 31.97 -10.88
CA ARG A 157 -33.72 32.84 -10.06
C ARG A 157 -33.58 32.44 -8.61
N GLU A 158 -33.69 33.39 -7.70
CA GLU A 158 -33.64 33.14 -6.25
C GLU A 158 -35.07 33.16 -5.70
N PRO A 159 -35.64 31.99 -5.35
CA PRO A 159 -36.99 31.91 -4.81
C PRO A 159 -37.04 32.39 -3.36
N ILE A 160 -38.26 32.68 -2.92
CA ILE A 160 -38.59 32.87 -1.50
C ILE A 160 -39.28 31.59 -1.04
N HIS A 161 -38.71 30.91 -0.05
CA HIS A 161 -39.28 29.71 0.57
C HIS A 161 -39.41 29.95 2.08
N ASN A 162 -40.57 29.73 2.68
CA ASN A 162 -40.84 30.02 4.10
C ASN A 162 -40.44 31.44 4.55
N ASN A 163 -40.76 32.47 3.76
CA ASN A 163 -40.36 33.87 3.95
C ASN A 163 -38.86 34.16 3.84
N ASP A 164 -38.07 33.15 3.47
CA ASP A 164 -36.64 33.25 3.31
C ASP A 164 -36.22 33.25 1.85
N ARG A 165 -35.43 34.24 1.45
CA ARG A 165 -34.74 34.20 0.16
C ARG A 165 -33.67 33.11 0.18
N ILE A 166 -33.67 32.27 -0.84
CA ILE A 166 -32.71 31.17 -1.03
C ILE A 166 -31.70 31.56 -2.11
N HIS A 167 -30.41 31.53 -1.78
CA HIS A 167 -29.31 32.01 -2.63
C HIS A 167 -28.87 30.95 -3.66
N LEU A 168 -29.78 30.50 -4.54
CA LEU A 168 -29.49 29.43 -5.50
C LEU A 168 -28.28 29.71 -6.41
N LYS A 169 -28.02 30.98 -6.73
CA LYS A 169 -26.84 31.37 -7.51
C LYS A 169 -25.56 31.03 -6.76
N PHE A 170 -25.51 31.34 -5.47
CA PHE A 170 -24.37 31.04 -4.61
C PHE A 170 -24.20 29.52 -4.46
N LEU A 171 -25.28 28.78 -4.17
CA LEU A 171 -25.22 27.33 -4.02
C LEU A 171 -24.77 26.62 -5.32
N GLY A 172 -25.26 27.06 -6.48
CA GLY A 172 -24.82 26.55 -7.77
C GLY A 172 -23.35 26.87 -8.07
N ALA A 173 -22.87 28.05 -7.68
CA ALA A 173 -21.48 28.44 -7.80
C ALA A 173 -20.55 27.60 -6.91
N LEU A 174 -20.97 27.33 -5.67
CA LEU A 174 -20.25 26.45 -4.74
C LEU A 174 -20.10 25.05 -5.34
N LEU A 175 -21.20 24.43 -5.78
CA LEU A 175 -21.16 23.08 -6.36
C LEU A 175 -20.30 23.02 -7.63
N ARG A 176 -20.38 24.02 -8.51
CA ARG A 176 -19.56 24.08 -9.74
C ARG A 176 -18.07 24.06 -9.44
N VAL A 177 -17.61 24.88 -8.51
CA VAL A 177 -16.17 24.96 -8.18
C VAL A 177 -15.73 23.73 -7.40
N ALA A 178 -16.54 23.24 -6.46
CA ALA A 178 -16.22 22.05 -5.69
C ALA A 178 -16.12 20.79 -6.58
N ASP A 179 -17.01 20.63 -7.55
CA ASP A 179 -16.93 19.52 -8.52
C ASP A 179 -15.68 19.60 -9.39
N GLU A 180 -15.37 20.77 -9.95
CA GLU A 180 -14.16 20.95 -10.77
C GLU A 180 -12.87 20.79 -9.94
N CYS A 181 -12.92 21.07 -8.62
CA CYS A 181 -11.84 20.80 -7.69
C CYS A 181 -11.77 19.33 -7.25
N HIS A 182 -12.73 18.45 -7.55
CA HIS A 182 -12.66 17.06 -7.10
C HIS A 182 -11.75 16.21 -8.00
N VAL A 183 -10.44 16.43 -7.84
CA VAL A 183 -9.38 15.96 -8.74
C VAL A 183 -8.33 15.09 -8.06
N THR A 184 -8.45 14.76 -6.78
CA THR A 184 -7.55 13.88 -6.03
C THR A 184 -7.62 12.41 -6.46
N ASP A 185 -6.71 11.58 -5.94
CA ASP A 185 -6.52 10.19 -6.38
C ASP A 185 -7.65 9.23 -5.95
N ASP A 186 -8.48 9.63 -4.99
CA ASP A 186 -9.70 8.94 -4.57
C ASP A 186 -10.76 8.87 -5.70
N ARG A 187 -10.63 9.70 -6.75
CA ARG A 187 -11.41 9.59 -8.01
C ARG A 187 -11.20 8.27 -8.75
N VAL A 188 -10.10 7.58 -8.49
CA VAL A 188 -9.66 6.41 -9.26
C VAL A 188 -9.17 5.32 -8.31
N SER A 189 -9.91 4.21 -8.26
CA SER A 189 -9.37 3.00 -7.62
C SER A 189 -8.17 2.45 -8.39
N GLU A 190 -7.05 2.22 -7.70
CA GLU A 190 -5.85 1.59 -8.27
C GLU A 190 -6.17 0.20 -8.86
N LEU A 191 -7.11 -0.55 -8.26
CA LEU A 191 -7.58 -1.82 -8.80
C LEU A 191 -8.29 -1.63 -10.13
N PHE A 192 -9.15 -0.63 -10.24
CA PHE A 192 -9.87 -0.31 -11.48
C PHE A 192 -8.92 0.05 -12.62
N PHE A 193 -7.91 0.90 -12.33
CA PHE A 193 -6.88 1.24 -13.32
C PHE A 193 -6.13 0.01 -13.83
N LYS A 194 -5.75 -0.91 -12.94
CA LYS A 194 -5.09 -2.17 -13.31
C LYS A 194 -5.98 -3.11 -14.13
N THR A 195 -7.29 -3.01 -13.99
CA THR A 195 -8.26 -3.89 -14.65
C THR A 195 -8.68 -3.37 -16.03
N ILE A 196 -8.66 -2.05 -16.23
CA ILE A 196 -8.94 -1.46 -17.54
C ILE A 196 -7.72 -1.62 -18.43
N ASN A 197 -7.80 -2.59 -19.33
CA ASN A 197 -6.83 -2.82 -20.40
C ASN A 197 -7.02 -1.79 -21.53
N SER A 198 -6.85 -0.49 -21.22
CA SER A 198 -6.95 0.58 -22.21
C SER A 198 -5.57 0.94 -22.74
N THR A 199 -5.41 0.87 -24.06
CA THR A 199 -4.18 1.26 -24.76
C THR A 199 -4.20 2.71 -25.24
N SER A 200 -5.27 3.47 -24.97
CA SER A 200 -5.39 4.86 -25.43
C SER A 200 -4.61 5.80 -24.53
N TRP A 201 -3.70 6.58 -25.12
CA TRP A 201 -2.88 7.56 -24.42
C TRP A 201 -3.72 8.62 -23.69
N GLU A 202 -4.83 9.07 -24.28
CA GLU A 202 -5.74 10.06 -23.72
C GLU A 202 -6.39 9.58 -22.41
N PHE A 203 -6.73 8.29 -22.34
CA PHE A 203 -7.20 7.65 -21.12
C PHE A 203 -6.10 7.67 -20.06
N GLU A 204 -4.88 7.23 -20.39
CA GLU A 204 -3.77 7.28 -19.43
C GLU A 204 -3.53 8.68 -18.89
N GLN A 205 -3.53 9.72 -19.74
CA GLN A 205 -3.37 11.12 -19.29
C GLN A 205 -4.51 11.56 -18.37
N HIS A 206 -5.76 11.25 -18.71
CA HIS A 206 -6.93 11.62 -17.91
C HIS A 206 -6.87 11.03 -16.50
N PHE A 207 -6.42 9.78 -16.35
CA PHE A 207 -6.28 9.14 -15.05
C PHE A 207 -5.00 9.58 -14.32
N LYS A 208 -3.93 9.85 -15.06
CA LYS A 208 -2.65 10.28 -14.50
C LYS A 208 -2.77 11.57 -13.70
N LYS A 209 -3.57 12.55 -14.15
CA LYS A 209 -3.76 13.83 -13.43
C LYS A 209 -4.21 13.63 -11.98
N HIS A 210 -5.14 12.70 -11.75
CA HIS A 210 -5.67 12.42 -10.42
C HIS A 210 -4.63 11.85 -9.47
N ARG A 211 -3.74 10.98 -9.97
CA ARG A 211 -2.67 10.35 -9.17
C ARG A 211 -1.51 11.28 -8.84
N LEU A 212 -1.34 12.34 -9.63
CA LEU A 212 -0.31 13.34 -9.41
C LEU A 212 -0.68 14.24 -8.23
N ILE A 213 -1.98 14.48 -7.99
CA ILE A 213 -2.48 15.39 -6.96
C ILE A 213 -2.51 14.68 -5.60
N LYS A 214 -2.02 15.36 -4.58
CA LYS A 214 -1.93 14.90 -3.19
C LYS A 214 -2.98 15.53 -2.29
N GLY A 215 -3.47 16.69 -2.66
CA GLY A 215 -4.49 17.40 -1.90
C GLY A 215 -4.79 18.74 -2.53
N ILE A 216 -5.89 19.33 -2.06
CA ILE A 216 -6.32 20.67 -2.43
C ILE A 216 -6.62 21.41 -1.14
N LEU A 217 -6.14 22.64 -1.04
CA LEU A 217 -6.38 23.50 0.10
C LEU A 217 -7.07 24.78 -0.37
N PHE A 218 -8.03 25.24 0.44
CA PHE A 218 -8.76 26.48 0.19
C PHE A 218 -8.34 27.52 1.23
N ASN A 219 -7.96 28.70 0.76
CA ASN A 219 -7.68 29.88 1.58
C ASN A 219 -6.67 29.62 2.72
N GLU A 220 -5.65 28.82 2.45
CA GLU A 220 -4.60 28.52 3.42
C GLU A 220 -3.83 29.82 3.74
N ASN A 221 -3.85 30.23 5.02
CA ASN A 221 -3.31 31.51 5.51
C ASN A 221 -4.09 32.76 5.06
N GLU A 222 -5.40 32.63 4.82
CA GLU A 222 -6.30 33.77 4.50
C GLU A 222 -5.91 34.55 3.23
N ASP A 223 -5.26 33.88 2.27
CA ASP A 223 -4.71 34.51 1.06
C ASP A 223 -5.64 34.44 -0.17
N ASN A 224 -6.85 33.92 0.01
CA ASN A 224 -7.93 33.76 -0.95
C ASN A 224 -7.58 32.87 -2.15
N LYS A 225 -6.77 31.83 -2.00
CA LYS A 225 -6.39 30.95 -3.13
C LYS A 225 -6.88 29.52 -3.00
N ILE A 226 -7.03 28.85 -4.15
CA ILE A 226 -7.16 27.40 -4.24
C ILE A 226 -5.78 26.83 -4.56
N ARG A 227 -5.20 26.04 -3.65
CA ARG A 227 -3.86 25.44 -3.81
C ARG A 227 -4.00 23.98 -4.17
N ILE A 228 -3.41 23.58 -5.28
CA ILE A 228 -3.35 22.19 -5.74
C ILE A 228 -1.93 21.70 -5.44
N HIS A 229 -1.79 20.77 -4.51
CA HIS A 229 -0.51 20.13 -4.21
C HIS A 229 -0.37 18.87 -5.04
N ALA A 230 0.73 18.74 -5.79
CA ALA A 230 0.96 17.60 -6.66
C ALA A 230 2.43 17.17 -6.69
N THR A 231 2.67 15.88 -6.92
CA THR A 231 4.02 15.33 -7.11
C THR A 231 4.27 15.08 -8.59
N VAL A 232 5.33 15.67 -9.15
CA VAL A 232 5.68 15.53 -10.57
C VAL A 232 6.94 14.68 -10.75
N LYS A 233 6.92 13.81 -11.77
CA LYS A 233 8.02 12.88 -12.08
C LYS A 233 8.60 13.12 -13.48
N SER A 234 7.98 13.99 -14.28
CA SER A 234 8.33 14.34 -15.65
C SER A 234 7.78 15.71 -16.01
N GLU A 235 8.38 16.38 -17.01
CA GLU A 235 7.89 17.65 -17.56
C GLU A 235 6.44 17.53 -18.08
N ASN A 236 6.10 16.39 -18.67
CA ASN A 236 4.73 16.09 -19.12
C ASN A 236 3.72 16.06 -17.94
N ASP A 237 4.15 15.78 -16.72
CA ASP A 237 3.26 15.86 -15.55
C ASP A 237 2.91 17.31 -15.24
N GLU A 238 3.88 18.23 -15.39
CA GLU A 238 3.66 19.66 -15.20
C GLU A 238 2.68 20.20 -16.26
N ASP A 239 2.81 19.78 -17.52
CA ASP A 239 1.89 20.17 -18.60
C ASP A 239 0.44 19.74 -18.31
N ILE A 240 0.24 18.50 -17.86
CA ILE A 240 -1.09 17.97 -17.50
C ILE A 240 -1.69 18.80 -16.37
N LEU A 241 -0.91 19.05 -15.32
CA LEU A 241 -1.37 19.79 -14.14
C LEU A 241 -1.61 21.27 -14.45
N GLY A 242 -0.81 21.86 -15.34
CA GLY A 242 -1.03 23.21 -15.85
C GLY A 242 -2.35 23.33 -16.61
N GLY A 243 -2.69 22.33 -17.44
CA GLY A 243 -3.99 22.24 -18.09
C GLY A 243 -5.15 22.20 -17.08
N LEU A 244 -5.05 21.31 -16.09
CA LEU A 244 -6.06 21.18 -15.04
C LEU A 244 -6.24 22.47 -14.22
N LYS A 245 -5.13 23.10 -13.83
CA LYS A 245 -5.14 24.38 -13.12
C LYS A 245 -5.90 25.44 -13.92
N ASN A 246 -5.69 25.49 -15.23
CA ASN A 246 -6.40 26.43 -16.11
C ASN A 246 -7.90 26.12 -16.23
N ASP A 247 -8.29 24.84 -16.24
CA ASP A 247 -9.70 24.43 -16.27
C ASP A 247 -10.43 24.88 -14.99
N ILE A 248 -9.85 24.62 -13.80
CA ILE A 248 -10.41 25.07 -12.52
C ILE A 248 -10.47 26.61 -12.46
N GLU A 249 -9.40 27.29 -12.88
CA GLU A 249 -9.33 28.75 -12.86
C GLU A 249 -10.36 29.37 -13.81
N LYS A 250 -10.63 28.74 -14.96
CA LYS A 250 -11.67 29.17 -15.89
C LYS A 250 -13.05 29.08 -15.23
N GLU A 251 -13.38 27.95 -14.61
CA GLU A 251 -14.68 27.78 -13.93
C GLU A 251 -14.83 28.74 -12.75
N LEU A 252 -13.79 28.92 -11.92
CA LEU A 252 -13.75 29.89 -10.83
C LEU A 252 -14.05 31.32 -11.33
N ASN A 253 -13.43 31.73 -12.44
CA ASN A 253 -13.66 33.05 -13.03
C ASN A 253 -15.11 33.26 -13.48
N THR A 254 -15.83 32.20 -13.87
CA THR A 254 -17.26 32.32 -14.25
C THR A 254 -18.16 32.64 -13.06
N VAL A 255 -17.75 32.29 -11.84
CA VAL A 255 -18.55 32.45 -10.62
C VAL A 255 -17.97 33.47 -9.64
N LYS A 256 -16.80 34.04 -9.92
CA LYS A 256 -16.06 34.94 -9.02
C LYS A 256 -16.92 36.07 -8.47
N ARG A 257 -17.72 36.74 -9.31
CA ARG A 257 -18.63 37.80 -8.85
C ARG A 257 -19.66 37.29 -7.82
N ILE A 258 -20.21 36.10 -8.04
CA ILE A 258 -21.20 35.50 -7.12
C ILE A 258 -20.53 35.23 -5.76
N PHE A 259 -19.30 34.75 -5.75
CA PHE A 259 -18.54 34.56 -4.51
C PHE A 259 -18.28 35.88 -3.79
N GLU A 260 -17.84 36.93 -4.51
CA GLU A 260 -17.63 38.27 -3.95
C GLU A 260 -18.92 38.87 -3.33
N GLU A 261 -20.05 38.75 -4.02
CA GLU A 261 -21.37 39.19 -3.54
C GLU A 261 -21.77 38.47 -2.23
N ASN A 262 -21.28 37.24 -2.02
CA ASN A 262 -21.57 36.40 -0.85
C ASN A 262 -20.39 36.33 0.14
N LYS A 263 -19.44 37.27 0.06
CA LYS A 263 -18.27 37.39 0.95
C LYS A 263 -17.33 36.17 0.97
N LEU A 264 -17.45 35.27 -0.01
CA LEU A 264 -16.45 34.23 -0.25
C LEU A 264 -15.39 34.79 -1.19
N ARG A 265 -14.13 34.82 -0.78
CA ARG A 265 -13.03 35.33 -1.62
C ARG A 265 -12.15 34.17 -2.04
N LEU A 266 -12.23 33.84 -3.33
CA LEU A 266 -11.34 32.92 -4.01
C LEU A 266 -10.88 33.61 -5.30
N ASP A 267 -9.64 34.06 -5.29
CA ASP A 267 -9.09 34.98 -6.27
C ASP A 267 -8.41 34.28 -7.44
N SER A 268 -7.69 33.20 -7.15
CA SER A 268 -6.92 32.45 -8.14
C SER A 268 -6.63 31.01 -7.71
N VAL A 269 -6.16 30.23 -8.68
CA VAL A 269 -5.68 28.86 -8.48
C VAL A 269 -4.16 28.86 -8.51
N VAL A 270 -3.52 28.19 -7.55
CA VAL A 270 -2.07 28.01 -7.46
C VAL A 270 -1.76 26.53 -7.54
N LEU A 271 -0.75 26.19 -8.36
CA LEU A 271 -0.24 24.85 -8.48
C LEU A 271 1.09 24.77 -7.73
N GLU A 272 1.16 23.91 -6.71
CA GLU A 272 2.35 23.66 -5.92
C GLU A 272 2.89 22.27 -6.23
N LEU A 273 4.09 22.24 -6.79
CA LEU A 273 4.69 21.03 -7.32
C LEU A 273 5.82 20.55 -6.42
N ASP A 274 5.69 19.35 -5.88
CA ASP A 274 6.82 18.58 -5.40
C ASP A 274 7.57 17.99 -6.61
N ARG A 275 8.75 18.54 -6.86
CA ARG A 275 9.62 18.21 -8.00
C ARG A 275 10.75 17.25 -7.66
N ASP A 276 10.82 16.71 -6.45
CA ASP A 276 12.01 15.97 -6.00
C ASP A 276 12.39 14.81 -6.93
N GLU A 277 11.42 14.04 -7.38
CA GLU A 277 11.69 12.95 -8.33
C GLU A 277 12.13 13.44 -9.72
N LEU A 278 11.60 14.56 -10.20
CA LEU A 278 12.06 15.19 -11.44
C LEU A 278 13.49 15.72 -11.30
N ILE A 279 13.80 16.39 -10.19
CA ILE A 279 15.13 16.91 -9.86
C ILE A 279 16.14 15.77 -9.77
N LYS A 280 15.81 14.69 -9.04
CA LYS A 280 16.67 13.49 -8.95
C LYS A 280 16.97 12.92 -10.33
N LYS A 281 15.96 12.78 -11.19
CA LYS A 281 16.17 12.32 -12.58
C LYS A 281 17.04 13.27 -13.39
N ASN A 282 16.89 14.58 -13.20
CA ASN A 282 17.72 15.59 -13.85
C ASN A 282 19.19 15.48 -13.39
N ILE A 283 19.44 15.40 -12.08
CA ILE A 283 20.76 15.14 -11.49
C ILE A 283 21.38 13.88 -12.11
N ILE A 284 20.67 12.75 -12.04
CA ILE A 284 21.14 11.48 -12.58
C ILE A 284 21.45 11.63 -14.07
N SER A 285 20.56 12.28 -14.83
CA SER A 285 20.74 12.50 -16.27
C SER A 285 22.00 13.29 -16.62
N LYS A 286 22.44 14.21 -15.77
CA LYS A 286 23.72 14.92 -15.96
C LYS A 286 24.92 14.01 -15.65
N LEU A 287 24.79 13.04 -14.75
CA LEU A 287 25.87 12.12 -14.38
C LEU A 287 25.99 10.89 -15.29
N LEU A 288 25.02 10.64 -16.17
CA LEU A 288 24.97 9.47 -17.05
C LEU A 288 26.13 9.37 -18.05
N ASP A 289 26.74 10.47 -18.46
CA ASP A 289 27.88 10.45 -19.40
C ASP A 289 29.17 9.87 -18.80
N GLY A 290 29.12 9.45 -17.54
CA GLY A 290 30.25 8.90 -16.79
C GLY A 290 31.23 9.98 -16.31
N LYS A 291 30.95 11.28 -16.58
CA LYS A 291 31.79 12.37 -16.13
C LYS A 291 31.42 12.76 -14.71
N LYS A 292 32.43 12.80 -13.85
CA LYS A 292 32.28 13.32 -12.50
C LYS A 292 32.04 14.84 -12.54
N ARG A 293 31.20 15.37 -11.66
CA ARG A 293 30.83 16.80 -11.64
C ARG A 293 30.98 17.43 -10.26
N LYS A 294 31.40 18.69 -10.20
CA LYS A 294 31.34 19.51 -8.97
C LYS A 294 29.90 19.96 -8.70
N LEU A 295 29.57 20.20 -7.43
CA LEU A 295 28.26 20.70 -6.99
C LEU A 295 27.80 21.94 -7.79
N ASP A 296 28.65 22.97 -7.89
CA ASP A 296 28.31 24.21 -8.58
C ASP A 296 27.94 23.98 -10.05
N LYS A 297 28.59 23.02 -10.71
CA LYS A 297 28.29 22.67 -12.10
C LYS A 297 26.95 21.95 -12.23
N ILE A 298 26.62 21.08 -11.28
CA ILE A 298 25.30 20.41 -11.26
C ILE A 298 24.20 21.45 -11.04
N ILE A 299 24.39 22.38 -10.09
CA ILE A 299 23.44 23.47 -9.82
C ILE A 299 23.26 24.35 -11.06
N LEU A 300 24.33 24.72 -11.77
CA LEU A 300 24.23 25.54 -12.99
C LEU A 300 23.50 24.85 -14.15
N GLU A 301 23.47 23.52 -14.17
CA GLU A 301 22.88 22.73 -15.27
C GLU A 301 21.45 22.25 -15.03
N ILE A 302 20.97 22.41 -13.79
CA ILE A 302 19.62 22.07 -13.35
C ILE A 302 18.99 23.41 -12.98
N GLU A 303 18.01 23.84 -13.75
CA GLU A 303 17.35 25.16 -13.63
C GLU A 303 16.43 25.23 -12.39
N GLU A 304 16.95 24.84 -11.22
CA GLU A 304 16.25 24.70 -9.94
C GLU A 304 17.05 25.41 -8.83
N SER A 305 16.44 25.60 -7.66
CA SER A 305 17.13 26.29 -6.58
C SER A 305 18.32 25.48 -6.06
N GLN A 306 19.38 26.18 -5.63
CA GLN A 306 20.56 25.56 -5.03
C GLN A 306 20.19 24.66 -3.83
N TRP A 307 19.20 25.07 -3.03
CA TRP A 307 18.76 24.32 -1.86
C TRP A 307 18.09 22.99 -2.26
N GLU A 308 17.17 23.00 -3.24
CA GLU A 308 16.50 21.79 -3.71
C GLU A 308 17.49 20.80 -4.35
N VAL A 309 18.40 21.30 -5.19
CA VAL A 309 19.43 20.46 -5.81
C VAL A 309 20.30 19.80 -4.73
N LYS A 310 20.72 20.55 -3.70
CA LYS A 310 21.54 20.02 -2.61
C LYS A 310 20.80 18.98 -1.78
N ARG A 311 19.55 19.25 -1.39
CA ARG A 311 18.69 18.29 -0.67
C ARG A 311 18.58 16.97 -1.43
N ASN A 312 18.26 17.04 -2.72
CA ASN A 312 18.10 15.86 -3.57
C ASN A 312 19.43 15.11 -3.78
N LEU A 313 20.57 15.80 -3.85
CA LEU A 313 21.90 15.16 -3.87
C LEU A 313 22.20 14.42 -2.56
N ASP A 314 21.87 15.01 -1.41
CA ASP A 314 22.09 14.39 -0.10
C ASP A 314 21.24 13.13 0.05
N GLU A 315 19.98 13.13 -0.43
CA GLU A 315 19.13 11.95 -0.47
C GLU A 315 19.64 10.86 -1.42
N LEU A 316 20.07 11.22 -2.63
CA LEU A 316 20.66 10.28 -3.58
C LEU A 316 21.95 9.65 -3.02
N LYS A 317 22.72 10.41 -2.24
CA LYS A 317 23.92 9.93 -1.54
C LYS A 317 23.56 9.01 -0.39
N ALA A 318 22.57 9.35 0.42
CA ALA A 318 22.08 8.51 1.52
C ALA A 318 21.59 7.15 1.01
N ASN A 319 20.91 7.14 -0.14
CA ASN A 319 20.46 5.94 -0.85
C ASN A 319 21.56 5.25 -1.67
N ARG A 320 22.82 5.72 -1.55
CA ARG A 320 23.99 5.21 -2.28
C ARG A 320 23.83 5.21 -3.81
N THR A 321 22.89 5.95 -4.39
CA THR A 321 22.72 6.06 -5.85
C THR A 321 23.86 6.85 -6.47
N ILE A 322 24.34 7.86 -5.74
CA ILE A 322 25.53 8.64 -6.08
C ILE A 322 26.55 8.55 -4.97
N GLN A 323 27.81 8.80 -5.31
CA GLN A 323 28.92 8.93 -4.37
C GLN A 323 29.71 10.21 -4.68
N ILE A 324 30.52 10.64 -3.72
CA ILE A 324 31.42 11.79 -3.85
C ILE A 324 32.84 11.26 -3.68
N ASP A 325 33.72 11.55 -4.63
CA ASP A 325 35.12 11.18 -4.51
C ASP A 325 35.92 12.14 -3.61
N GLU A 326 37.18 11.81 -3.35
CA GLU A 326 38.09 12.61 -2.51
C GLU A 326 38.29 14.05 -3.04
N SER A 327 38.03 14.28 -4.33
CA SER A 327 38.11 15.61 -4.97
C SER A 327 36.79 16.39 -4.88
N GLY A 328 35.78 15.86 -4.20
CA GLY A 328 34.45 16.48 -4.08
C GLY A 328 33.61 16.37 -5.35
N LEU A 329 33.92 15.42 -6.25
CA LEU A 329 33.18 15.22 -7.49
C LEU A 329 32.13 14.12 -7.32
N TYR A 330 30.91 14.42 -7.77
CA TYR A 330 29.78 13.48 -7.74
C TYR A 330 29.82 12.55 -8.96
N ASN A 331 29.51 11.27 -8.73
CA ASN A 331 29.30 10.26 -9.77
C ASN A 331 28.26 9.21 -9.36
N LEU A 332 27.71 8.50 -10.35
CA LEU A 332 26.84 7.34 -10.10
C LEU A 332 27.68 6.16 -9.57
N THR A 333 27.11 5.39 -8.65
CA THR A 333 27.73 4.17 -8.14
C THR A 333 27.55 3.01 -9.11
N GLU A 334 28.54 2.13 -9.23
CA GLU A 334 28.52 0.98 -10.15
C GLU A 334 28.04 -0.31 -9.44
N ASP A 335 26.87 -0.22 -8.82
CA ASP A 335 26.22 -1.32 -8.11
C ASP A 335 24.98 -1.82 -8.86
N ILE A 336 24.77 -3.13 -8.90
CA ILE A 336 23.68 -3.73 -9.68
C ILE A 336 22.30 -3.42 -9.10
N SER A 337 22.16 -3.36 -7.77
CA SER A 337 20.90 -3.00 -7.12
C SER A 337 20.54 -1.55 -7.41
N ASN A 338 21.53 -0.65 -7.38
CA ASN A 338 21.33 0.74 -7.81
C ASN A 338 20.99 0.85 -9.29
N PHE A 339 21.64 0.08 -10.16
CA PHE A 339 21.32 0.06 -11.59
C PHE A 339 19.89 -0.41 -11.86
N GLU A 340 19.41 -1.42 -11.14
CA GLU A 340 18.00 -1.86 -11.20
C GLU A 340 17.04 -0.74 -10.80
N GLU A 341 17.32 -0.01 -9.72
CA GLU A 341 16.47 1.10 -9.28
C GLU A 341 16.50 2.28 -10.26
N LEU A 342 17.65 2.56 -10.87
CA LEU A 342 17.78 3.57 -11.92
C LEU A 342 16.95 3.20 -13.16
N ILE A 343 17.06 1.97 -13.65
CA ILE A 343 16.24 1.47 -14.77
C ILE A 343 14.76 1.64 -14.45
N LYS A 344 14.32 1.26 -13.25
CA LYS A 344 12.93 1.42 -12.81
C LYS A 344 12.51 2.89 -12.81
N ARG A 345 13.37 3.80 -12.35
CA ARG A 345 13.10 5.25 -12.31
C ARG A 345 12.95 5.86 -13.71
N PHE A 346 13.69 5.36 -14.70
CA PHE A 346 13.59 5.81 -16.10
C PHE A 346 12.58 5.02 -16.95
N THR A 347 12.04 3.91 -16.45
CA THR A 347 11.04 3.11 -17.18
C THR A 347 9.79 3.95 -17.46
N GLY A 348 9.37 4.01 -18.73
CA GLY A 348 8.26 4.84 -19.19
C GLY A 348 8.57 6.32 -19.38
N ASP A 349 9.79 6.77 -19.07
CA ASP A 349 10.27 8.14 -19.30
C ASP A 349 10.81 8.29 -20.75
N LYS A 350 10.61 9.45 -21.38
CA LYS A 350 11.18 9.72 -22.72
C LYS A 350 12.71 9.65 -22.72
N ARG A 351 13.35 9.85 -21.56
CA ARG A 351 14.80 9.76 -21.35
C ARG A 351 15.31 8.33 -21.21
N ASN A 352 14.43 7.32 -21.16
CA ASN A 352 14.84 5.92 -20.98
C ASN A 352 15.86 5.46 -22.04
N TRP A 353 15.66 5.87 -23.30
CA TRP A 353 16.61 5.58 -24.36
C TRP A 353 17.98 6.23 -24.13
N LYS A 354 17.99 7.51 -23.71
CA LYS A 354 19.22 8.24 -23.36
C LYS A 354 19.94 7.58 -22.18
N PHE A 355 19.19 7.06 -21.21
CA PHE A 355 19.73 6.30 -20.09
C PHE A 355 20.48 5.05 -20.59
N VAL A 356 19.84 4.19 -21.36
CA VAL A 356 20.45 2.95 -21.86
C VAL A 356 21.66 3.21 -22.75
N LYS A 357 21.60 4.27 -23.56
CA LYS A 357 22.72 4.68 -24.43
C LYS A 357 23.85 5.39 -23.73
N SER A 358 23.72 5.70 -22.44
CA SER A 358 24.76 6.40 -21.70
C SER A 358 25.99 5.55 -21.46
N ASN A 359 27.16 6.19 -21.32
CA ASN A 359 28.42 5.51 -21.00
C ASN A 359 28.30 4.72 -19.69
N TYR A 360 27.61 5.27 -18.69
CA TYR A 360 27.33 4.58 -17.43
C TYR A 360 26.56 3.28 -17.65
N SER A 361 25.43 3.33 -18.37
CA SER A 361 24.61 2.15 -18.59
C SER A 361 25.33 1.10 -19.44
N GLN A 362 26.06 1.51 -20.49
CA GLN A 362 26.83 0.59 -21.31
C GLN A 362 27.88 -0.15 -20.48
N LYS A 363 28.61 0.57 -19.61
CA LYS A 363 29.56 -0.01 -18.68
C LYS A 363 28.88 -0.99 -17.73
N MET A 364 27.78 -0.59 -17.08
CA MET A 364 27.03 -1.46 -16.16
C MET A 364 26.55 -2.75 -16.82
N VAL A 365 26.10 -2.67 -18.09
CA VAL A 365 25.70 -3.85 -18.86
C VAL A 365 26.87 -4.83 -19.02
N GLU A 366 28.03 -4.32 -19.42
CA GLU A 366 29.23 -5.12 -19.67
C GLU A 366 29.84 -5.71 -18.40
N THR A 367 29.94 -4.92 -17.31
CA THR A 367 30.72 -5.29 -16.14
C THR A 367 29.91 -5.96 -15.04
N ASN A 368 28.62 -5.63 -14.90
CA ASN A 368 27.83 -6.04 -13.74
C ASN A 368 26.57 -6.82 -14.12
N LEU A 369 25.77 -6.30 -15.05
CA LEU A 369 24.45 -6.86 -15.38
C LEU A 369 24.57 -8.27 -15.95
N ILE A 370 25.45 -8.48 -16.92
CA ILE A 370 25.60 -9.79 -17.56
C ILE A 370 26.02 -10.87 -16.57
N ALA A 371 27.01 -10.58 -15.72
CA ALA A 371 27.43 -11.52 -14.67
C ALA A 371 26.27 -11.83 -13.71
N HIS A 372 25.48 -10.81 -13.35
CA HIS A 372 24.29 -10.96 -12.53
C HIS A 372 23.20 -11.81 -13.20
N LEU A 373 22.95 -11.63 -14.50
CA LEU A 373 21.99 -12.43 -15.27
C LEU A 373 22.48 -13.88 -15.41
N GLN A 374 23.76 -14.09 -15.70
CA GLN A 374 24.36 -15.42 -15.76
C GLN A 374 24.17 -16.19 -14.45
N TYR A 375 24.42 -15.54 -13.32
CA TYR A 375 24.15 -16.10 -12.00
C TYR A 375 22.65 -16.37 -11.77
N ASN A 376 21.79 -15.40 -12.07
CA ASN A 376 20.36 -15.50 -11.77
C ASN A 376 19.65 -16.59 -12.57
N TYR A 377 20.02 -16.78 -13.83
CA TYR A 377 19.43 -17.75 -14.74
C TYR A 377 20.23 -19.07 -14.79
N ASN A 378 21.32 -19.19 -14.02
CA ASN A 378 22.20 -20.36 -13.97
C ASN A 378 22.77 -20.75 -15.35
N ILE A 379 23.34 -19.77 -16.06
CA ILE A 379 23.86 -19.90 -17.43
C ILE A 379 25.28 -19.36 -17.55
N ILE A 380 26.03 -19.87 -18.52
CA ILE A 380 27.37 -19.40 -18.85
C ILE A 380 27.42 -19.14 -20.36
N TYR A 381 27.53 -17.87 -20.74
CA TYR A 381 27.75 -17.44 -22.12
C TYR A 381 29.20 -17.00 -22.29
N ILE A 382 29.79 -17.36 -23.43
CA ILE A 382 31.16 -17.00 -23.79
C ILE A 382 31.24 -16.54 -25.24
N GLY A 383 32.29 -15.79 -25.58
CA GLY A 383 32.58 -15.39 -26.97
C GLY A 383 31.43 -14.64 -27.65
N ASN A 384 31.01 -15.11 -28.83
CA ASN A 384 29.98 -14.44 -29.63
C ASN A 384 28.61 -14.44 -28.96
N GLU A 385 28.25 -15.51 -28.24
CA GLU A 385 26.96 -15.59 -27.56
C GLU A 385 26.81 -14.49 -26.52
N LEU A 386 27.86 -14.25 -25.73
CA LEU A 386 27.92 -13.16 -24.75
C LEU A 386 27.76 -11.80 -25.43
N ARG A 387 28.48 -11.59 -26.53
CA ARG A 387 28.45 -10.33 -27.29
C ARG A 387 27.06 -10.01 -27.82
N GLU A 388 26.33 -11.01 -28.34
CA GLU A 388 24.96 -10.85 -28.83
C GLU A 388 24.00 -10.33 -27.74
N ARG A 389 23.99 -10.94 -26.54
CA ARG A 389 23.11 -10.49 -25.43
C ARG A 389 23.50 -9.12 -24.89
N VAL A 390 24.81 -8.85 -24.77
CA VAL A 390 25.32 -7.52 -24.39
C VAL A 390 24.79 -6.46 -25.35
N GLU A 391 24.85 -6.74 -26.66
CA GLU A 391 24.41 -5.78 -27.67
C GLU A 391 22.89 -5.52 -27.57
N ILE A 392 22.06 -6.54 -27.34
CA ILE A 392 20.63 -6.34 -27.11
C ILE A 392 20.40 -5.46 -25.88
N LEU A 393 21.04 -5.77 -24.75
CA LEU A 393 20.86 -5.02 -23.50
C LEU A 393 21.28 -3.55 -23.66
N LYS A 394 22.38 -3.26 -24.39
CA LYS A 394 22.79 -1.89 -24.74
C LYS A 394 21.85 -1.16 -25.69
N ASN A 395 20.90 -1.86 -26.29
CA ASN A 395 19.96 -1.34 -27.28
C ASN A 395 18.50 -1.48 -26.86
N SER A 396 18.19 -1.99 -25.66
CA SER A 396 16.80 -2.19 -25.25
C SER A 396 16.62 -1.96 -23.74
N PRO A 397 16.06 -0.80 -23.32
CA PRO A 397 15.65 -0.59 -21.94
C PRO A 397 14.67 -1.63 -21.42
N THR A 398 13.73 -2.06 -22.27
CA THR A 398 12.72 -3.04 -21.86
C THR A 398 13.35 -4.42 -21.66
N ALA A 399 14.33 -4.82 -22.49
CA ALA A 399 15.08 -6.05 -22.27
C ALA A 399 15.87 -6.02 -20.96
N ILE A 400 16.53 -4.90 -20.61
CA ILE A 400 17.19 -4.73 -19.31
C ILE A 400 16.17 -4.89 -18.17
N TYR A 401 15.04 -4.16 -18.24
CA TYR A 401 14.02 -4.19 -17.20
C TYR A 401 13.44 -5.59 -17.02
N LEU A 402 13.04 -6.25 -18.11
CA LEU A 402 12.44 -7.58 -18.05
C LEU A 402 13.46 -8.64 -17.62
N SER A 403 14.72 -8.58 -18.04
CA SER A 403 15.73 -9.56 -17.63
C SER A 403 16.03 -9.50 -16.12
N LEU A 404 16.03 -8.30 -15.53
CA LEU A 404 16.15 -8.08 -14.08
C LEU A 404 14.92 -8.56 -13.29
N LYS A 405 13.71 -8.41 -13.84
CA LYS A 405 12.45 -8.82 -13.18
C LYS A 405 12.00 -10.25 -13.48
N GLY A 406 12.48 -10.85 -14.56
CA GLY A 406 12.00 -12.09 -15.13
C GLY A 406 12.00 -13.24 -14.13
N LYS A 407 13.08 -13.38 -13.34
CA LYS A 407 13.13 -14.42 -12.30
C LYS A 407 12.06 -14.26 -11.22
N LYS A 408 11.72 -13.03 -10.80
CA LYS A 408 10.61 -12.81 -9.85
C LYS A 408 9.25 -13.13 -10.47
N LEU A 409 9.08 -12.87 -11.78
CA LEU A 409 7.86 -13.21 -12.52
C LEU A 409 7.73 -14.72 -12.76
N LEU A 410 8.86 -15.43 -12.85
CA LEU A 410 8.94 -16.85 -13.15
C LEU A 410 9.17 -17.75 -11.92
N ASN A 411 9.49 -17.18 -10.75
CA ASN A 411 9.51 -17.86 -9.45
C ASN A 411 8.06 -18.17 -9.00
N ASN A 412 7.38 -18.99 -9.78
CA ASN A 412 6.11 -19.60 -9.44
C ASN A 412 6.42 -20.94 -8.74
N PRO A 413 5.82 -21.27 -7.59
CA PRO A 413 6.06 -22.54 -6.89
C PRO A 413 5.75 -23.79 -7.73
N TYR A 414 5.04 -23.64 -8.86
CA TYR A 414 4.72 -24.70 -9.80
C TYR A 414 5.64 -24.76 -11.04
N LEU A 415 6.58 -23.81 -11.17
CA LEU A 415 7.51 -23.73 -12.31
C LEU A 415 8.94 -23.79 -11.78
N ASP A 416 9.50 -25.00 -11.68
CA ASP A 416 10.91 -25.16 -11.32
C ASP A 416 11.80 -24.79 -12.51
N LEU A 417 12.27 -23.55 -12.50
CA LEU A 417 13.21 -23.05 -13.51
C LEU A 417 14.54 -23.79 -13.54
N SER A 418 14.89 -24.57 -12.52
CA SER A 418 16.09 -25.42 -12.57
C SER A 418 15.96 -26.57 -13.58
N LEU A 419 14.74 -26.93 -13.95
CA LEU A 419 14.42 -27.91 -15.00
C LEU A 419 14.34 -27.27 -16.40
N VAL A 420 14.26 -25.95 -16.50
CA VAL A 420 14.17 -25.23 -17.78
C VAL A 420 15.55 -24.68 -18.16
N GLN A 421 15.89 -24.77 -19.44
CA GLN A 421 17.09 -24.17 -20.01
C GLN A 421 17.04 -22.63 -19.82
N GLY A 422 17.71 -22.13 -18.77
CA GLY A 422 17.66 -20.71 -18.36
C GLY A 422 18.15 -19.74 -19.44
N ASP A 423 18.93 -20.22 -20.41
CA ASP A 423 19.43 -19.46 -21.55
C ASP A 423 18.31 -19.17 -22.55
N VAL A 424 17.43 -20.15 -22.81
CA VAL A 424 16.30 -19.94 -23.72
C VAL A 424 15.28 -18.96 -23.11
N ILE A 425 15.04 -19.06 -21.81
CA ILE A 425 14.16 -18.11 -21.10
C ILE A 425 14.72 -16.69 -21.20
N LEU A 426 16.00 -16.52 -20.90
CA LEU A 426 16.62 -15.20 -20.97
C LEU A 426 16.57 -14.66 -22.40
N ASP A 427 16.89 -15.48 -23.42
CA ASP A 427 16.83 -15.05 -24.82
C ASP A 427 15.41 -14.63 -25.23
N GLN A 428 14.37 -15.36 -24.82
CA GLN A 428 12.98 -14.98 -25.07
C GLN A 428 12.62 -13.64 -24.40
N ILE A 429 13.06 -13.43 -23.16
CA ILE A 429 12.85 -12.17 -22.43
C ILE A 429 13.56 -11.01 -23.15
N LEU A 430 14.79 -11.22 -23.59
CA LEU A 430 15.57 -10.22 -24.31
C LEU A 430 14.92 -9.87 -25.66
N LEU A 431 14.49 -10.88 -26.42
CA LEU A 431 13.79 -10.69 -27.69
C LEU A 431 12.44 -9.98 -27.51
N LEU A 432 11.67 -10.34 -26.48
CA LEU A 432 10.40 -9.67 -26.15
C LEU A 432 10.62 -8.19 -25.82
N GLY A 433 11.59 -7.89 -24.96
CA GLY A 433 11.92 -6.51 -24.58
C GLY A 433 12.39 -5.68 -25.77
N LEU A 434 13.28 -6.23 -26.59
CA LEU A 434 13.75 -5.57 -27.80
C LEU A 434 12.61 -5.34 -28.80
N SER A 435 11.72 -6.32 -29.00
CA SER A 435 10.59 -6.21 -29.92
C SER A 435 9.62 -5.10 -29.49
N TYR A 436 9.33 -5.02 -28.18
CA TYR A 436 8.53 -3.94 -27.62
C TYR A 436 9.18 -2.57 -27.86
N ASP A 437 10.49 -2.46 -27.65
CA ASP A 437 11.22 -1.21 -27.87
C ASP A 437 11.29 -0.81 -29.36
N ILE A 438 11.43 -1.77 -30.28
CA ILE A 438 11.38 -1.52 -31.74
C ILE A 438 10.01 -0.99 -32.16
N PHE A 439 8.93 -1.51 -31.56
CA PHE A 439 7.59 -1.03 -31.84
C PHE A 439 7.33 0.35 -31.25
N LYS A 440 7.83 0.60 -30.04
CA LYS A 440 7.56 1.82 -29.27
C LYS A 440 8.45 3.00 -29.66
N TYR A 441 9.72 2.73 -29.93
CA TYR A 441 10.69 3.75 -30.33
C TYR A 441 11.02 3.54 -31.80
N PRO A 442 11.10 4.60 -32.62
CA PRO A 442 11.61 4.50 -33.99
C PRO A 442 13.12 4.21 -33.93
N ILE A 443 13.49 2.98 -33.60
CA ILE A 443 14.88 2.54 -33.59
C ILE A 443 15.35 2.50 -35.04
N THR A 444 16.46 3.18 -35.31
CA THR A 444 17.17 3.17 -36.59
C THR A 444 17.47 1.73 -37.01
N ASN A 445 17.30 1.42 -38.31
CA ASN A 445 17.69 0.19 -38.99
C ASN A 445 19.18 -0.18 -38.74
N ASN A 446 19.54 -0.62 -37.53
CA ASN A 446 20.87 -1.09 -37.24
C ASN A 446 20.97 -2.53 -37.76
N LEU A 447 21.69 -2.71 -38.87
CA LEU A 447 21.87 -4.00 -39.53
C LEU A 447 22.38 -5.07 -38.55
N GLU A 448 23.25 -4.68 -37.62
CA GLU A 448 23.82 -5.60 -36.62
C GLU A 448 22.76 -6.15 -35.65
N ILE A 449 21.79 -5.33 -35.22
CA ILE A 449 20.71 -5.81 -34.33
C ILE A 449 19.84 -6.82 -35.07
N LYS A 450 19.60 -6.60 -36.37
CA LYS A 450 18.80 -7.53 -37.18
C LYS A 450 19.45 -8.90 -37.28
N GLU A 451 20.76 -8.96 -37.55
CA GLU A 451 21.52 -10.21 -37.60
C GLU A 451 21.53 -10.94 -36.25
N ILE A 452 21.66 -10.20 -35.15
CA ILE A 452 21.59 -10.76 -33.79
C ILE A 452 20.19 -11.31 -33.48
N VAL A 453 19.13 -10.59 -33.85
CA VAL A 453 17.74 -11.06 -33.67
C VAL A 453 17.48 -12.31 -34.49
N GLU A 454 17.93 -12.37 -35.74
CA GLU A 454 17.81 -13.55 -36.59
C GLU A 454 18.56 -14.75 -35.99
N SER A 455 19.79 -14.54 -35.48
CA SER A 455 20.60 -15.54 -34.78
C SER A 455 19.87 -16.09 -33.54
N LEU A 456 19.43 -15.23 -32.62
CA LEU A 456 18.75 -15.64 -31.39
C LEU A 456 17.37 -16.25 -31.65
N THR A 457 16.63 -15.75 -32.64
CA THR A 457 15.34 -16.32 -33.03
C THR A 457 15.51 -17.71 -33.62
N LYS A 458 16.56 -17.92 -34.43
CA LYS A 458 16.90 -19.25 -34.96
C LYS A 458 17.30 -20.21 -33.85
N ASN A 459 18.16 -19.78 -32.92
CA ASN A 459 18.61 -20.61 -31.79
C ASN A 459 17.44 -20.95 -30.85
N SER A 460 16.62 -19.96 -30.50
CA SER A 460 15.41 -20.17 -29.70
C SER A 460 14.43 -21.08 -30.44
N GLY A 461 14.18 -20.83 -31.73
CA GLY A 461 13.27 -21.60 -32.56
C GLY A 461 13.67 -23.06 -32.76
N GLN A 462 14.97 -23.36 -32.83
CA GLN A 462 15.49 -24.73 -32.85
C GLN A 462 15.24 -25.48 -31.54
N ARG A 463 15.14 -24.75 -30.42
CA ARG A 463 14.88 -25.29 -29.07
C ARG A 463 13.42 -25.19 -28.64
N ILE A 464 12.56 -24.50 -29.39
CA ILE A 464 11.11 -24.45 -29.16
C ILE A 464 10.50 -25.86 -29.12
N PRO A 465 10.85 -26.81 -30.00
CA PRO A 465 10.35 -28.19 -29.89
C PRO A 465 10.75 -28.86 -28.56
N GLU A 466 11.96 -28.62 -28.05
CA GLU A 466 12.41 -29.15 -26.74
C GLU A 466 11.61 -28.52 -25.60
N LEU A 467 11.36 -27.20 -25.65
CA LEU A 467 10.52 -26.50 -24.68
C LEU A 467 9.04 -26.88 -24.78
N SER A 468 8.53 -27.12 -25.99
CA SER A 468 7.16 -27.58 -26.22
C SER A 468 7.00 -28.99 -25.69
N ASN A 469 7.98 -29.86 -25.93
CA ASN A 469 8.01 -31.21 -25.35
C ASN A 469 8.11 -31.13 -23.83
N LEU A 470 8.98 -30.28 -23.27
CA LEU A 470 9.09 -30.08 -21.82
C LEU A 470 7.80 -29.50 -21.23
N TYR A 471 7.15 -28.56 -21.91
CA TYR A 471 5.90 -27.95 -21.46
C TYR A 471 4.71 -28.89 -21.62
N GLU A 472 4.68 -29.69 -22.68
CA GLU A 472 3.73 -30.79 -22.87
C GLU A 472 4.00 -31.89 -21.86
N GLU A 473 5.23 -32.17 -21.50
CA GLU A 473 5.63 -33.14 -20.48
C GLU A 473 5.30 -32.63 -19.08
N VAL A 474 5.57 -31.35 -18.76
CA VAL A 474 5.13 -30.69 -17.52
C VAL A 474 3.61 -30.62 -17.48
N GLN A 475 2.92 -30.31 -18.59
CA GLN A 475 1.46 -30.33 -18.64
C GLN A 475 0.90 -31.75 -18.51
N LYS A 476 1.50 -32.73 -19.19
CA LYS A 476 1.11 -34.14 -19.13
C LYS A 476 1.38 -34.70 -17.74
N ASN A 477 2.49 -34.33 -17.11
CA ASN A 477 2.85 -34.71 -15.75
C ASN A 477 2.03 -33.95 -14.69
N SER A 478 1.54 -32.75 -14.99
CA SER A 478 0.58 -32.02 -14.15
C SER A 478 -0.87 -32.52 -14.29
N LYS A 479 -1.16 -33.28 -15.36
CA LYS A 479 -2.47 -33.88 -15.66
C LYS A 479 -2.53 -35.39 -15.36
N LYS A 480 -1.38 -36.06 -15.34
CA LYS A 480 -1.22 -37.41 -14.83
C LYS A 480 -1.44 -37.35 -13.32
N ASP A 481 -2.25 -38.25 -12.80
CA ASP A 481 -2.28 -38.47 -11.37
C ASP A 481 -0.93 -39.06 -10.95
N ASP A 482 -0.46 -38.66 -9.77
CA ASP A 482 0.86 -38.97 -9.23
C ASP A 482 1.16 -40.49 -9.16
N SER A 483 0.15 -41.37 -9.21
CA SER A 483 0.36 -42.83 -9.32
C SER A 483 0.90 -43.29 -10.69
N GLU A 484 0.55 -42.60 -11.78
CA GLU A 484 1.07 -42.89 -13.12
C GLU A 484 2.52 -42.44 -13.26
N LEU A 485 2.87 -41.29 -12.68
CA LEU A 485 4.25 -40.78 -12.64
C LEU A 485 5.19 -41.73 -11.85
N PHE A 486 4.71 -42.26 -10.72
CA PHE A 486 5.47 -43.17 -9.88
C PHE A 486 5.71 -44.54 -10.56
N ASN A 487 4.74 -45.03 -11.34
CA ASN A 487 4.87 -46.30 -12.08
C ASN A 487 5.80 -46.19 -13.31
N GLU A 488 5.86 -45.05 -14.00
CA GLU A 488 6.81 -44.84 -15.11
C GLU A 488 8.27 -44.77 -14.60
N LEU A 489 8.51 -44.07 -13.48
CA LEU A 489 9.83 -43.98 -12.83
C LEU A 489 10.37 -45.33 -12.34
N ILE A 490 9.49 -46.27 -11.99
CA ILE A 490 9.85 -47.64 -11.62
C ILE A 490 10.20 -48.49 -12.86
N ASN A 491 9.61 -48.19 -14.02
CA ASN A 491 9.79 -48.98 -15.25
C ASN A 491 10.95 -48.50 -16.13
N GLU A 492 11.29 -47.20 -16.14
CA GLU A 492 12.37 -46.65 -16.99
C GLU A 492 13.80 -47.08 -16.63
N LYS A 493 14.02 -47.76 -15.49
CA LYS A 493 15.35 -48.28 -15.11
C LYS A 493 15.53 -49.78 -15.32
N ASN A 494 14.54 -50.49 -15.84
CA ASN A 494 14.63 -51.93 -16.10
C ASN A 494 14.59 -52.23 -17.60
N ASP A 495 15.65 -51.84 -18.30
CA ASP A 495 15.85 -52.19 -19.72
C ASP A 495 16.44 -53.60 -19.92
N ASN A 496 16.44 -54.44 -18.87
CA ASN A 496 16.72 -55.86 -18.99
C ASN A 496 15.79 -56.66 -18.06
N GLU A 497 14.99 -57.52 -18.70
CA GLU A 497 14.01 -58.48 -18.17
C GLU A 497 12.60 -57.97 -17.85
N GLU A 498 11.64 -58.56 -18.57
CA GLU A 498 10.19 -58.40 -18.45
C GLU A 498 9.69 -58.69 -17.02
N ARG A 499 9.59 -57.66 -16.18
CA ARG A 499 8.67 -57.69 -15.02
C ARG A 499 7.91 -56.37 -14.92
N LYS A 500 6.68 -56.39 -15.45
CA LYS A 500 5.66 -55.38 -15.14
C LYS A 500 5.24 -55.56 -13.68
N TYR A 501 5.59 -54.61 -12.82
CA TYR A 501 5.04 -54.52 -11.48
C TYR A 501 3.79 -53.63 -11.50
N SER A 502 2.70 -54.11 -10.93
CA SER A 502 1.51 -53.31 -10.65
C SER A 502 1.06 -53.55 -9.21
N PHE A 503 0.71 -52.47 -8.51
CA PHE A 503 0.16 -52.52 -7.17
C PHE A 503 -1.34 -52.22 -7.23
N ASN A 504 -2.16 -53.00 -6.55
CA ASN A 504 -3.59 -52.73 -6.37
C ASN A 504 -3.85 -52.50 -4.88
N ILE A 505 -4.21 -51.28 -4.51
CA ILE A 505 -4.66 -50.94 -3.16
C ILE A 505 -6.14 -50.56 -3.29
N LYS A 506 -7.05 -51.40 -2.78
CA LYS A 506 -8.48 -51.12 -2.78
C LYS A 506 -8.89 -50.39 -1.51
N PHE A 507 -9.58 -49.27 -1.65
CA PHE A 507 -10.19 -48.56 -0.52
C PHE A 507 -11.71 -48.67 -0.60
N ASN A 508 -12.38 -48.64 0.56
CA ASN A 508 -13.83 -48.74 0.63
C ASN A 508 -14.39 -47.46 1.27
N PHE A 509 -14.51 -46.40 0.47
CA PHE A 509 -15.15 -45.15 0.86
C PHE A 509 -16.35 -44.90 -0.09
N PRO A 510 -17.60 -45.04 0.35
CA PRO A 510 -18.77 -45.03 -0.55
C PRO A 510 -19.09 -43.68 -1.20
N GLU A 511 -18.43 -42.59 -0.80
CA GLU A 511 -18.88 -41.21 -1.09
C GLU A 511 -17.89 -40.39 -1.93
N LEU A 512 -16.76 -40.96 -2.37
CA LEU A 512 -15.81 -40.30 -3.28
C LEU A 512 -15.79 -41.04 -4.62
N SER A 513 -15.99 -40.33 -5.72
CA SER A 513 -16.11 -40.92 -7.07
C SER A 513 -14.78 -41.38 -7.69
N GLU A 514 -13.64 -41.08 -7.06
CA GLU A 514 -12.30 -41.51 -7.49
C GLU A 514 -11.45 -41.92 -6.28
N GLU A 515 -10.70 -43.03 -6.39
CA GLU A 515 -9.83 -43.52 -5.32
C GLU A 515 -8.58 -42.62 -5.18
N PRO A 516 -8.22 -42.15 -3.97
CA PRO A 516 -7.07 -41.28 -3.79
C PRO A 516 -5.75 -42.07 -3.94
N THR A 517 -4.77 -41.47 -4.60
CA THR A 517 -3.49 -42.12 -4.90
C THR A 517 -2.48 -41.97 -3.78
N PHE A 518 -1.45 -42.84 -3.74
CA PHE A 518 -0.48 -42.86 -2.63
C PHE A 518 0.22 -41.51 -2.42
N LEU A 519 0.56 -40.81 -3.50
CA LEU A 519 1.17 -39.47 -3.46
C LEU A 519 0.15 -38.37 -3.13
N ALA A 520 -1.11 -38.49 -3.58
CA ALA A 520 -2.18 -37.59 -3.11
C ALA A 520 -2.44 -37.76 -1.61
N MET A 521 -2.34 -38.99 -1.09
CA MET A 521 -2.41 -39.29 0.34
C MET A 521 -1.17 -38.76 1.07
N LEU A 522 0.03 -38.91 0.52
CA LEU A 522 1.28 -38.38 1.09
C LEU A 522 1.25 -36.84 1.12
N SER A 523 0.77 -36.21 0.05
CA SER A 523 0.60 -34.76 -0.11
C SER A 523 -0.48 -34.23 0.81
N ALA A 524 -1.63 -34.91 0.92
CA ALA A 524 -2.69 -34.57 1.87
C ALA A 524 -2.21 -34.73 3.32
N ALA A 525 -1.46 -35.80 3.63
CA ALA A 525 -0.80 -35.96 4.92
C ALA A 525 0.18 -34.80 5.20
N MET A 526 1.08 -34.49 4.27
CA MET A 526 2.07 -33.39 4.41
C MET A 526 1.43 -32.01 4.53
N LYS A 527 0.31 -31.76 3.83
CA LYS A 527 -0.42 -30.49 3.87
C LYS A 527 -1.27 -30.34 5.12
N THR A 528 -1.91 -31.42 5.58
CA THR A 528 -2.84 -31.37 6.72
C THR A 528 -2.18 -31.71 8.06
N GLY A 529 -0.98 -32.30 8.04
CA GLY A 529 -0.33 -32.83 9.25
C GLY A 529 -0.99 -34.10 9.82
N THR A 530 -1.95 -34.68 9.10
CA THR A 530 -2.75 -35.81 9.60
C THR A 530 -2.09 -37.14 9.26
N ARG A 531 -1.99 -38.02 10.27
CA ARG A 531 -1.49 -39.41 10.12
C ARG A 531 -2.45 -40.22 9.27
N ILE A 532 -1.92 -40.94 8.28
CA ILE A 532 -2.70 -41.85 7.42
C ILE A 532 -2.19 -43.28 7.61
N VAL A 533 -3.08 -44.18 8.03
CA VAL A 533 -2.78 -45.61 8.22
C VAL A 533 -3.54 -46.42 7.18
N VAL A 534 -2.80 -47.18 6.36
CA VAL A 534 -3.35 -48.08 5.36
C VAL A 534 -3.15 -49.51 5.83
N THR A 535 -4.23 -50.21 6.18
CA THR A 535 -4.18 -51.61 6.67
C THR A 535 -4.68 -52.61 5.61
N GLY A 536 -4.04 -53.77 5.48
CA GLY A 536 -4.44 -54.82 4.55
C GLY A 536 -3.99 -56.23 4.99
N SER A 537 -4.69 -57.27 4.53
CA SER A 537 -4.43 -58.66 4.94
C SER A 537 -3.08 -59.21 4.44
N ARG A 538 -2.47 -58.58 3.43
CA ARG A 538 -1.10 -58.80 2.95
C ARG A 538 -0.67 -57.62 2.06
N ILE A 539 0.39 -56.92 2.44
CA ILE A 539 1.09 -55.94 1.61
C ILE A 539 2.49 -56.52 1.36
N SER A 540 2.80 -56.89 0.12
CA SER A 540 4.08 -57.48 -0.30
C SER A 540 4.80 -56.59 -1.32
N ASP A 541 6.12 -56.80 -1.46
CA ASP A 541 7.02 -56.15 -2.43
C ASP A 541 7.36 -54.68 -2.18
N PHE A 542 7.52 -54.30 -0.91
CA PHE A 542 8.17 -53.04 -0.53
C PHE A 542 9.69 -53.20 -0.49
N ILE A 543 10.42 -52.42 -1.28
CA ILE A 543 11.89 -52.31 -1.19
C ILE A 543 12.22 -50.94 -0.62
N LEU A 544 12.51 -50.88 0.68
CA LEU A 544 13.11 -49.71 1.30
C LEU A 544 14.62 -49.76 1.07
N LYS A 545 15.14 -48.80 0.29
CA LYS A 545 16.58 -48.59 0.17
C LYS A 545 17.04 -47.61 1.25
N GLU A 546 17.45 -48.14 2.39
CA GLU A 546 18.45 -47.44 3.20
C GLU A 546 19.84 -47.82 2.68
N GLU A 547 20.80 -46.91 2.86
CA GLU A 547 22.15 -46.99 2.31
C GLU A 547 22.80 -48.35 2.63
N ASN A 548 22.82 -49.23 1.62
CA ASN A 548 23.66 -50.43 1.41
C ASN A 548 23.07 -51.86 1.53
N GLU A 549 21.77 -52.11 1.69
CA GLU A 549 21.18 -53.43 1.30
C GLU A 549 19.64 -53.41 1.25
N PRO A 550 18.98 -54.05 0.26
CA PRO A 550 17.52 -54.11 0.20
C PRO A 550 16.96 -55.03 1.29
N VAL A 551 16.16 -54.47 2.20
CA VAL A 551 15.44 -55.25 3.21
C VAL A 551 14.15 -55.80 2.60
N HIS A 552 14.09 -57.11 2.36
CA HIS A 552 12.85 -57.81 2.00
C HIS A 552 12.01 -58.07 3.25
N MET A 553 10.86 -57.39 3.36
CA MET A 553 9.92 -57.61 4.46
C MET A 553 8.78 -58.53 4.01
N ASP A 554 8.82 -59.80 4.43
CA ASP A 554 7.95 -60.84 3.87
C ASP A 554 6.46 -60.73 4.27
N LYS A 555 6.08 -59.90 5.25
CA LYS A 555 4.68 -59.67 5.63
C LYS A 555 4.48 -58.31 6.29
N VAL A 556 4.15 -57.28 5.50
CA VAL A 556 3.64 -56.01 6.02
C VAL A 556 2.11 -56.06 5.99
N THR A 557 1.45 -55.86 7.14
CA THR A 557 -0.03 -55.87 7.25
C THR A 557 -0.62 -54.47 7.41
N ALA A 558 0.22 -53.45 7.61
CA ALA A 558 -0.16 -52.05 7.63
C ALA A 558 1.02 -51.17 7.20
N ILE A 559 0.75 -50.17 6.37
CA ILE A 559 1.68 -49.07 6.07
C ILE A 559 1.15 -47.82 6.74
N GLU A 560 2.00 -47.22 7.56
CA GLU A 560 1.72 -45.97 8.22
C GLU A 560 2.51 -44.86 7.56
N ILE A 561 1.79 -43.88 7.02
CA ILE A 561 2.37 -42.65 6.46
C ILE A 561 2.06 -41.55 7.46
N SER A 562 3.08 -41.17 8.22
CA SER A 562 3.05 -39.95 8.99
C SER A 562 3.82 -38.90 8.19
N PRO A 563 3.21 -37.75 7.86
CA PRO A 563 4.01 -36.64 7.36
C PRO A 563 5.05 -36.39 8.44
N GLY A 564 6.34 -36.34 8.08
CA GLY A 564 7.37 -35.94 9.03
C GLY A 564 6.91 -34.62 9.60
N THR A 565 6.36 -34.63 10.82
CA THR A 565 5.93 -33.42 11.50
C THR A 565 7.20 -32.58 11.49
N PRO A 566 7.21 -31.36 10.91
CA PRO A 566 8.43 -30.57 10.88
C PRO A 566 8.91 -30.52 12.32
N ILE A 567 10.03 -31.20 12.58
CA ILE A 567 10.45 -31.45 13.96
C ILE A 567 10.77 -30.05 14.48
N PRO A 568 10.03 -29.53 15.46
CA PRO A 568 10.36 -28.23 15.98
C PRO A 568 11.73 -28.36 16.64
N TYR A 569 12.61 -27.42 16.35
CA TYR A 569 13.92 -27.34 16.96
C TYR A 569 13.96 -26.17 17.94
N ILE A 570 14.77 -26.35 18.98
CA ILE A 570 15.23 -25.32 19.88
C ILE A 570 16.64 -24.94 19.43
N LEU A 571 16.84 -23.71 18.99
CA LEU A 571 18.17 -23.14 18.79
C LEU A 571 18.63 -22.50 20.10
N LYS A 572 19.56 -23.16 20.79
CA LYS A 572 20.14 -22.68 22.05
C LYS A 572 21.54 -22.14 21.82
N VAL A 573 21.88 -20.99 22.40
CA VAL A 573 23.28 -20.55 22.43
C VAL A 573 23.99 -21.26 23.59
N LYS A 574 25.09 -21.96 23.29
CA LYS A 574 25.81 -22.81 24.26
C LYS A 574 26.24 -22.00 25.48
N ASN A 575 26.18 -22.61 26.68
CA ASN A 575 26.48 -21.97 27.98
C ASN A 575 25.66 -20.73 28.35
N THR A 576 24.59 -20.43 27.61
CA THR A 576 23.60 -19.40 28.00
C THR A 576 22.23 -20.02 28.24
N ASP A 577 21.36 -19.28 28.89
CA ASP A 577 19.93 -19.63 29.00
C ASP A 577 19.12 -19.19 27.76
N PHE A 578 19.75 -18.51 26.79
CA PHE A 578 19.06 -18.03 25.60
C PHE A 578 18.71 -19.18 24.64
N LYS A 579 17.43 -19.25 24.26
CA LYS A 579 16.92 -20.21 23.30
C LYS A 579 15.79 -19.63 22.45
N LEU A 580 15.74 -20.03 21.18
CA LEU A 580 14.60 -19.84 20.28
C LEU A 580 13.93 -21.20 20.09
N GLU A 581 12.64 -21.28 20.41
CA GLU A 581 11.86 -22.51 20.35
C GLU A 581 10.98 -22.55 19.11
N ASN A 582 10.51 -23.75 18.77
CA ASN A 582 9.57 -23.99 17.67
C ASN A 582 10.10 -23.54 16.30
N LEU A 583 11.42 -23.65 16.09
CA LEU A 583 12.02 -23.39 14.78
C LEU A 583 11.82 -24.59 13.86
N GLU A 584 11.24 -24.38 12.69
CA GLU A 584 11.10 -25.43 11.68
C GLU A 584 12.24 -25.35 10.68
N PHE A 585 13.16 -26.32 10.73
CA PHE A 585 14.25 -26.43 9.75
C PHE A 585 13.88 -27.38 8.63
N ARG A 586 14.10 -26.93 7.39
CA ARG A 586 14.21 -27.81 6.22
C ARG A 586 15.66 -28.24 6.06
N PHE A 587 15.84 -29.51 5.75
CA PHE A 587 17.13 -30.16 5.54
C PHE A 587 17.24 -30.58 4.08
N TRP A 588 18.40 -30.35 3.49
CA TRP A 588 18.76 -30.97 2.22
C TRP A 588 20.28 -31.13 2.10
N LYS A 589 20.71 -32.17 1.38
CA LYS A 589 22.12 -32.44 1.06
C LYS A 589 22.31 -32.29 -0.44
N ILE A 590 23.24 -31.43 -0.87
CA ILE A 590 23.63 -31.27 -2.28
C ILE A 590 25.11 -31.58 -2.35
N ASN A 591 25.44 -32.72 -2.96
CA ASN A 591 26.79 -33.30 -2.94
C ASN A 591 27.28 -33.50 -1.49
N GLU A 592 28.47 -33.02 -1.15
CA GLU A 592 29.08 -33.07 0.18
C GLU A 592 28.64 -31.88 1.07
N ILE A 593 27.70 -31.05 0.63
CA ILE A 593 27.23 -29.89 1.39
C ILE A 593 25.87 -30.18 2.00
N ILE A 594 25.82 -30.19 3.33
CA ILE A 594 24.60 -30.28 4.11
C ILE A 594 24.07 -28.86 4.36
N LYS A 595 22.79 -28.59 4.07
CA LYS A 595 22.14 -27.30 4.31
C LYS A 595 20.91 -27.44 5.21
N TYR A 596 20.73 -26.44 6.08
CA TYR A 596 19.57 -26.27 6.95
C TYR A 596 19.02 -24.85 6.77
N SER A 597 17.70 -24.69 6.60
CA SER A 597 17.06 -23.37 6.48
C SER A 597 15.67 -23.31 7.10
N THR A 598 15.26 -22.14 7.62
CA THR A 598 13.90 -21.89 8.14
C THR A 598 12.91 -21.32 7.11
N GLU A 599 13.22 -21.45 5.80
CA GLU A 599 12.70 -20.69 4.65
C GLU A 599 11.18 -20.51 4.42
N SER A 600 10.26 -21.03 5.24
CA SER A 600 8.83 -21.05 4.81
C SER A 600 7.72 -21.02 5.86
N ARG A 601 7.98 -20.94 7.18
CA ARG A 601 6.89 -20.94 8.16
C ARG A 601 7.11 -19.97 9.32
N ASN A 602 6.49 -18.79 9.19
CA ASN A 602 6.02 -17.90 10.26
C ASN A 602 6.98 -17.55 11.40
N LEU A 603 8.23 -17.23 11.09
CA LEU A 603 9.12 -16.60 12.05
C LEU A 603 9.82 -15.41 11.37
N PRO A 604 9.96 -14.28 12.07
CA PRO A 604 10.72 -13.14 11.55
C PRO A 604 12.22 -13.47 11.40
N PHE A 605 12.68 -14.63 11.87
CA PHE A 605 14.09 -15.02 11.87
C PHE A 605 14.37 -16.03 10.76
N LYS A 606 15.35 -15.71 9.91
CA LYS A 606 15.89 -16.62 8.90
C LYS A 606 17.24 -17.15 9.39
N PHE A 607 17.32 -18.46 9.54
CA PHE A 607 18.55 -19.17 9.87
C PHE A 607 18.95 -20.03 8.70
N GLU A 608 20.18 -19.86 8.22
CA GLU A 608 20.77 -20.72 7.20
C GLU A 608 22.10 -21.27 7.70
N PHE A 609 22.22 -22.59 7.73
CA PHE A 609 23.44 -23.27 8.10
C PHE A 609 23.88 -24.14 6.93
N SER A 610 25.17 -24.14 6.62
CA SER A 610 25.74 -25.13 5.73
C SER A 610 27.04 -25.71 6.26
N TYR A 611 27.24 -27.00 6.01
CA TYR A 611 28.45 -27.74 6.35
C TYR A 611 28.95 -28.46 5.11
N ASP A 612 30.17 -28.16 4.70
CA ASP A 612 30.86 -28.87 3.63
C ASP A 612 31.68 -30.00 4.26
N GLU A 613 31.30 -31.24 4.00
CA GLU A 613 31.96 -32.44 4.54
C GLU A 613 33.40 -32.60 4.03
N LYS A 614 33.68 -32.15 2.81
CA LYS A 614 34.98 -32.29 2.14
C LYS A 614 35.99 -31.30 2.70
N ASP A 615 35.60 -30.03 2.77
CA ASP A 615 36.47 -28.95 3.21
C ASP A 615 36.40 -28.75 4.74
N LYS A 616 35.48 -29.46 5.41
CA LYS A 616 35.15 -29.30 6.84
C LYS A 616 34.85 -27.85 7.21
N THR A 617 34.26 -27.10 6.27
CA THR A 617 33.91 -25.69 6.46
C THR A 617 32.45 -25.56 6.86
N GLN A 618 32.18 -24.61 7.76
CA GLN A 618 30.82 -24.25 8.18
C GLN A 618 30.53 -22.83 7.72
N SER A 619 29.38 -22.63 7.10
CA SER A 619 28.83 -21.30 6.85
C SER A 619 27.54 -21.14 7.62
N VAL A 620 27.37 -19.96 8.20
CA VAL A 620 26.20 -19.62 9.01
C VAL A 620 25.73 -18.24 8.59
N HIS A 621 24.47 -18.13 8.22
CA HIS A 621 23.81 -16.89 7.87
C HIS A 621 22.55 -16.70 8.73
N PHE A 622 22.36 -15.46 9.16
CA PHE A 622 21.39 -15.03 10.15
C PHE A 622 20.76 -13.76 9.62
N GLU A 623 19.45 -13.74 9.47
CA GLU A 623 18.71 -12.58 9.00
C GLU A 623 17.41 -12.44 9.80
N ILE A 624 16.93 -11.21 9.93
CA ILE A 624 15.64 -10.88 10.52
C ILE A 624 14.83 -10.07 9.51
N ASP A 625 13.52 -10.33 9.40
CA ASP A 625 12.62 -9.55 8.54
C ASP A 625 12.64 -8.08 8.98
N PRO A 626 12.90 -7.11 8.08
CA PRO A 626 12.91 -5.69 8.41
C PRO A 626 11.57 -5.15 8.94
N ASN A 627 10.44 -5.84 8.71
CA ASN A 627 9.11 -5.45 9.16
C ASN A 627 8.73 -6.00 10.55
N THR A 628 9.70 -6.58 11.24
CA THR A 628 9.56 -7.20 12.56
C THR A 628 9.22 -6.18 13.65
N ASN A 629 8.37 -6.57 14.62
CA ASN A 629 8.07 -5.73 15.77
C ASN A 629 9.19 -5.70 16.83
N VAL A 630 9.16 -4.70 17.69
CA VAL A 630 10.20 -4.46 18.71
C VAL A 630 10.41 -5.65 19.66
N LYS A 631 9.39 -6.46 19.94
CA LYS A 631 9.48 -7.65 20.80
C LYS A 631 10.32 -8.75 20.17
N GLN A 632 10.08 -9.01 18.90
CA GLN A 632 10.85 -9.97 18.12
C GLN A 632 12.28 -9.44 17.85
N LEU A 633 12.42 -8.14 17.59
CA LEU A 633 13.73 -7.49 17.43
C LEU A 633 14.56 -7.55 18.72
N LEU A 634 13.94 -7.42 19.90
CA LEU A 634 14.62 -7.57 21.19
C LEU A 634 15.16 -8.99 21.36
N LYS A 635 14.34 -10.00 21.08
CA LYS A 635 14.78 -11.41 21.12
C LYS A 635 15.93 -11.68 20.15
N TRP A 636 15.92 -11.05 18.98
CA TRP A 636 17.03 -11.13 18.02
C TRP A 636 18.32 -10.50 18.56
N GLU A 637 18.22 -9.32 19.16
CA GLU A 637 19.37 -8.65 19.75
C GLU A 637 19.97 -9.45 20.92
N GLU A 638 19.13 -10.07 21.75
CA GLU A 638 19.54 -10.99 22.82
C GLU A 638 20.23 -12.24 22.25
N PHE A 639 19.70 -12.81 21.16
CA PHE A 639 20.34 -13.90 20.43
C PHE A 639 21.75 -13.51 19.96
N LEU A 640 21.88 -12.38 19.26
CA LEU A 640 23.16 -11.92 18.73
C LEU A 640 24.17 -11.65 19.84
N ARG A 641 23.74 -11.07 20.97
CA ARG A 641 24.60 -10.79 22.13
C ARG A 641 25.08 -12.07 22.81
N ALA A 642 24.20 -13.04 23.05
CA ALA A 642 24.58 -14.35 23.56
C ALA A 642 25.55 -15.04 22.59
N LEU A 643 25.25 -15.00 21.28
CA LEU A 643 26.07 -15.63 20.26
C LEU A 643 27.45 -14.97 20.13
N ASN A 644 27.54 -13.65 20.32
CA ASN A 644 28.80 -12.93 20.30
C ASN A 644 29.74 -13.38 21.42
N GLN A 645 29.18 -13.75 22.59
CA GLN A 645 29.94 -14.26 23.74
C GLN A 645 30.42 -15.71 23.53
N GLU A 646 29.54 -16.60 23.08
CA GLU A 646 29.78 -18.06 23.15
C GLU A 646 30.16 -18.70 21.80
N ARG A 647 29.85 -18.03 20.69
CA ARG A 647 30.19 -18.42 19.31
C ARG A 647 29.77 -19.85 18.92
N THR A 648 28.89 -20.47 19.69
CA THR A 648 28.44 -21.85 19.49
C THR A 648 26.94 -21.93 19.71
N ILE A 649 26.24 -22.54 18.76
CA ILE A 649 24.80 -22.81 18.83
C ILE A 649 24.56 -24.31 18.84
N THR A 650 23.55 -24.73 19.58
CA THR A 650 23.09 -26.11 19.67
C THR A 650 21.67 -26.16 19.10
N LEU A 651 21.47 -26.99 18.09
CA LEU A 651 20.14 -27.36 17.60
C LEU A 651 19.67 -28.56 18.40
N ILE A 652 18.55 -28.43 19.08
CA ILE A 652 17.97 -29.45 19.95
C ILE A 652 16.59 -29.81 19.40
N LYS A 653 16.24 -31.08 19.26
CA LYS A 653 14.88 -31.47 18.89
C LYS A 653 13.92 -31.18 20.04
N SER A 654 12.86 -30.41 19.79
CA SER A 654 11.89 -30.02 20.84
C SER A 654 11.15 -31.22 21.45
N GLU A 655 10.97 -32.31 20.70
CA GLU A 655 10.20 -33.48 21.14
C GLU A 655 10.83 -34.25 22.30
N ASN A 656 12.16 -34.34 22.33
CA ASN A 656 12.89 -35.20 23.27
C ASN A 656 14.12 -34.52 23.90
N ASN A 657 14.33 -33.22 23.64
CA ASN A 657 15.49 -32.46 24.06
C ASN A 657 16.84 -33.08 23.63
N GLN A 658 16.86 -33.93 22.61
CA GLN A 658 18.09 -34.51 22.08
C GLN A 658 18.84 -33.46 21.26
N ILE A 659 20.14 -33.32 21.52
CA ILE A 659 21.02 -32.49 20.71
C ILE A 659 21.10 -33.11 19.30
N PHE A 660 20.65 -32.34 18.32
CA PHE A 660 20.71 -32.71 16.92
C PHE A 660 22.04 -32.32 16.28
N ASN A 661 22.50 -31.08 16.53
CA ASN A 661 23.77 -30.60 16.00
C ASN A 661 24.36 -29.49 16.88
N GLU A 662 25.69 -29.35 16.88
CA GLU A 662 26.41 -28.19 17.44
C GLU A 662 27.18 -27.48 16.33
N LEU A 663 26.93 -26.19 16.14
CA LEU A 663 27.55 -25.39 15.08
C LEU A 663 28.41 -24.29 15.71
N LYS A 664 29.64 -24.15 15.21
CA LYS A 664 30.55 -23.07 15.62
C LYS A 664 30.48 -21.94 14.62
N VAL A 665 30.17 -20.74 15.10
CA VAL A 665 30.19 -19.54 14.28
C VAL A 665 31.64 -19.11 14.06
N PRO A 666 32.10 -18.96 12.81
CA PRO A 666 33.48 -18.58 12.52
C PRO A 666 33.90 -17.28 13.24
N THR A 667 35.07 -17.27 13.88
CA THR A 667 35.60 -16.11 14.62
C THR A 667 35.86 -14.89 13.74
N GLN A 668 36.14 -15.11 12.46
CA GLN A 668 36.36 -14.04 11.47
C GLN A 668 35.10 -13.27 11.11
N LYS A 669 33.91 -13.80 11.43
CA LYS A 669 32.64 -13.12 11.16
C LYS A 669 32.31 -12.20 12.33
N GLU A 670 32.34 -10.90 12.08
CA GLU A 670 31.87 -9.91 13.05
C GLU A 670 30.36 -10.09 13.27
N ILE A 671 29.95 -10.20 14.54
CA ILE A 671 28.54 -10.22 14.91
C ILE A 671 28.20 -8.81 15.34
N HIS A 672 27.55 -8.07 14.45
CA HIS A 672 27.13 -6.71 14.74
C HIS A 672 25.95 -6.74 15.72
N VAL A 673 26.23 -6.39 16.98
CA VAL A 673 25.22 -6.11 18.00
C VAL A 673 24.96 -4.60 18.05
N ARG A 674 23.73 -4.19 18.39
CA ARG A 674 23.44 -2.78 18.67
C ARG A 674 24.25 -2.32 19.88
N ASN A 675 24.56 -1.03 19.98
CA ASN A 675 25.17 -0.50 21.19
C ASN A 675 24.22 -0.63 22.41
N ASP A 676 24.77 -0.56 23.62
CA ASP A 676 24.01 -0.78 24.86
C ASP A 676 22.88 0.23 25.05
N SER A 677 23.06 1.48 24.62
CA SER A 677 21.98 2.47 24.64
C SER A 677 20.79 2.02 23.78
N SER A 678 21.04 1.64 22.53
CA SER A 678 19.99 1.15 21.61
C SER A 678 19.31 -0.11 22.13
N TYR A 679 20.05 -1.02 22.77
CA TYR A 679 19.48 -2.22 23.40
C TYR A 679 18.54 -1.88 24.57
N GLU A 680 18.92 -0.93 25.44
CA GLU A 680 18.05 -0.48 26.55
C GLU A 680 16.77 0.21 26.06
N TYR A 681 16.84 1.00 24.99
CA TYR A 681 15.64 1.59 24.40
C TYR A 681 14.74 0.56 23.73
N LEU A 682 15.30 -0.51 23.16
CA LEU A 682 14.50 -1.60 22.62
C LEU A 682 13.70 -2.31 23.72
N LYS A 683 14.28 -2.53 24.90
CA LYS A 683 13.55 -3.05 26.07
C LYS A 683 12.41 -2.14 26.49
N LYS A 684 12.65 -0.82 26.50
CA LYS A 684 11.61 0.18 26.80
C LYS A 684 10.47 0.11 25.79
N LEU A 685 10.75 0.06 24.49
CA LEU A 685 9.72 -0.09 23.45
C LEU A 685 8.90 -1.37 23.61
N VAL A 686 9.53 -2.50 23.94
CA VAL A 686 8.79 -3.74 24.24
C VAL A 686 7.84 -3.57 25.41
N LYS A 687 8.27 -2.87 26.47
CA LYS A 687 7.39 -2.56 27.61
C LYS A 687 6.20 -1.68 27.21
N VAL A 688 6.39 -0.72 26.29
CA VAL A 688 5.28 0.05 25.72
C VAL A 688 4.33 -0.86 24.94
N GLN A 689 4.83 -1.64 23.98
CA GLN A 689 4.03 -2.57 23.17
C GLN A 689 3.23 -3.57 24.04
N GLU A 690 3.84 -4.14 25.07
CA GLU A 690 3.15 -5.05 25.98
C GLU A 690 2.08 -4.37 26.82
N ARG A 691 2.28 -3.10 27.18
CA ARG A 691 1.33 -2.32 27.97
C ARG A 691 0.09 -1.95 27.15
N THR A 692 0.29 -1.59 25.88
CA THR A 692 -0.74 -1.04 24.99
C THR A 692 -1.37 -2.10 24.08
N ASN A 693 -0.76 -3.28 24.00
CA ASN A 693 -1.07 -4.31 23.00
C ASN A 693 -1.01 -3.78 21.55
N HIS A 694 -0.27 -2.70 21.33
CA HIS A 694 -0.04 -2.09 20.02
C HIS A 694 1.28 -2.62 19.46
N GLU A 695 1.27 -3.15 18.23
CA GLU A 695 2.48 -3.64 17.58
C GLU A 695 3.34 -2.47 17.11
N ILE A 696 4.55 -2.32 17.69
CA ILE A 696 5.46 -1.22 17.34
C ILE A 696 6.55 -1.76 16.41
N LYS A 697 6.75 -1.09 15.26
CA LYS A 697 7.80 -1.42 14.29
C LYS A 697 8.92 -0.40 14.32
N LEU A 698 10.17 -0.86 14.22
CA LEU A 698 11.35 0.01 14.22
C LEU A 698 11.96 0.09 12.80
N LEU A 699 11.42 0.98 11.97
CA LEU A 699 11.82 1.14 10.56
C LEU A 699 13.20 1.79 10.38
N LYS A 700 13.65 2.59 11.36
CA LYS A 700 14.91 3.34 11.34
C LYS A 700 15.61 3.33 12.69
N GLY A 701 16.87 3.78 12.73
CA GLY A 701 17.59 3.97 14.00
C GLY A 701 16.94 5.05 14.86
N LEU A 702 16.97 4.88 16.19
CA LEU A 702 16.43 5.84 17.15
C LEU A 702 17.30 7.09 17.23
N ASN A 703 16.71 8.25 16.95
CA ASN A 703 17.35 9.56 17.15
C ASN A 703 17.19 10.03 18.62
N VAL A 704 17.66 11.25 18.93
CA VAL A 704 17.63 11.79 20.31
C VAL A 704 16.20 12.11 20.77
N ASN A 705 15.34 12.59 19.88
CA ASN A 705 13.95 12.91 20.19
C ASN A 705 13.15 11.63 20.45
N ASP A 706 13.31 10.61 19.60
CA ASP A 706 12.65 9.31 19.78
C ASP A 706 12.95 8.73 21.17
N LYS A 707 14.20 8.86 21.61
CA LYS A 707 14.65 8.43 22.94
C LYS A 707 13.96 9.21 24.07
N ALA A 708 13.86 10.53 23.94
CA ALA A 708 13.16 11.36 24.92
C ALA A 708 11.67 11.01 25.01
N ASP A 709 11.03 10.76 23.86
CA ASP A 709 9.62 10.37 23.80
C ASP A 709 9.38 9.01 24.44
N ILE A 710 10.24 8.02 24.16
CA ILE A 710 10.19 6.70 24.80
C ILE A 710 10.33 6.84 26.32
N ASP A 711 11.27 7.66 26.80
CA ASP A 711 11.48 7.88 28.23
C ASP A 711 10.29 8.53 28.90
N ASN A 712 9.68 9.52 28.24
CA ASN A 712 8.45 10.15 28.70
C ASN A 712 7.33 9.12 28.80
N ILE A 713 7.05 8.36 27.73
CA ILE A 713 5.97 7.36 27.73
C ILE A 713 6.20 6.29 28.81
N ILE A 714 7.44 5.82 28.99
CA ILE A 714 7.77 4.85 30.04
C ILE A 714 7.53 5.42 31.43
N LYS A 715 7.86 6.70 31.64
CA LYS A 715 7.55 7.40 32.88
C LYS A 715 6.03 7.43 33.12
N ILE A 716 5.24 7.80 32.12
CA ILE A 716 3.77 7.81 32.20
C ILE A 716 3.22 6.40 32.56
N ILE A 717 3.73 5.36 31.90
CA ILE A 717 3.30 3.96 32.13
C ILE A 717 3.64 3.48 33.55
N ASN A 718 4.82 3.87 34.08
CA ASN A 718 5.29 3.46 35.40
C ASN A 718 4.61 4.24 36.52
N ASP A 719 4.53 5.56 36.37
CA ASP A 719 3.99 6.45 37.40
C ASP A 719 2.45 6.36 37.43
N GLY A 720 1.84 5.86 36.34
CA GLY A 720 0.39 5.79 36.18
C GLY A 720 -0.26 7.17 36.04
N LYS A 721 0.54 8.23 35.97
CA LYS A 721 0.09 9.61 35.88
C LYS A 721 1.04 10.48 35.07
N VAL A 722 0.50 11.55 34.49
CA VAL A 722 1.29 12.61 33.84
C VAL A 722 0.67 13.97 34.09
N GLU A 723 1.51 14.94 34.45
CA GLU A 723 1.12 16.35 34.47
C GLU A 723 1.28 16.91 33.06
N VAL A 724 0.21 17.45 32.52
CA VAL A 724 0.20 18.10 31.21
C VAL A 724 -0.18 19.56 31.42
N ASN A 725 0.58 20.45 30.81
CA ASN A 725 0.22 21.86 30.80
C ASN A 725 -0.96 22.03 29.84
N SER A 726 -2.12 22.37 30.38
CA SER A 726 -3.34 22.59 29.63
C SER A 726 -4.19 23.57 30.42
N ASN A 727 -4.54 24.68 29.76
CA ASN A 727 -5.27 25.78 30.37
C ASN A 727 -6.79 25.58 30.22
N GLU A 728 -7.21 24.67 29.34
CA GLU A 728 -8.60 24.54 28.94
C GLU A 728 -8.91 23.11 28.49
N ILE A 729 -9.94 22.52 29.09
CA ILE A 729 -10.59 21.31 28.60
C ILE A 729 -12.00 21.71 28.17
N ILE A 730 -12.27 21.53 26.87
CA ILE A 730 -13.60 21.76 26.31
C ILE A 730 -14.42 20.48 26.51
N LYS A 731 -15.48 20.55 27.32
CA LYS A 731 -16.49 19.49 27.40
C LYS A 731 -17.69 19.93 26.57
N PRO A 732 -17.91 19.33 25.38
CA PRO A 732 -18.91 19.81 24.42
C PRO A 732 -20.35 19.73 24.94
N SER A 733 -20.60 18.89 25.96
CA SER A 733 -21.90 18.79 26.62
C SER A 733 -21.74 18.25 28.05
N ALA A 734 -22.36 18.93 29.02
CA ALA A 734 -22.54 18.44 30.38
C ALA A 734 -23.96 18.76 30.86
N THR A 735 -24.56 17.85 31.63
CA THR A 735 -25.85 18.15 32.27
C THR A 735 -25.66 19.17 33.39
N VAL A 736 -26.65 20.04 33.63
CA VAL A 736 -26.62 21.00 34.75
C VAL A 736 -26.41 20.28 36.09
N LYS A 737 -26.93 19.06 36.25
CA LYS A 737 -26.68 18.21 37.40
C LYS A 737 -25.20 17.84 37.58
N GLU A 738 -24.50 17.50 36.50
CA GLU A 738 -23.04 17.28 36.52
C GLU A 738 -22.30 18.56 36.88
N ILE A 739 -22.71 19.70 36.29
CA ILE A 739 -22.10 21.02 36.53
C ILE A 739 -22.26 21.41 38.01
N LYS A 740 -23.45 21.24 38.59
CA LYS A 740 -23.71 21.44 40.02
C LYS A 740 -22.81 20.57 40.90
N LYS A 741 -22.58 19.31 40.52
CA LYS A 741 -21.68 18.41 41.23
C LYS A 741 -20.22 18.89 41.16
N MET A 742 -19.78 19.42 40.02
CA MET A 742 -18.45 20.02 39.86
C MET A 742 -18.29 21.29 40.71
N ILE A 743 -19.29 22.18 40.71
CA ILE A 743 -19.30 23.40 41.53
C ILE A 743 -19.22 23.04 43.01
N LYS A 744 -19.96 22.02 43.44
CA LYS A 744 -19.92 21.52 44.82
C LYS A 744 -18.52 20.97 45.17
N ALA A 745 -17.95 20.10 44.33
CA ALA A 745 -16.60 19.57 44.53
C ALA A 745 -15.56 20.69 44.66
N LYS A 746 -15.65 21.71 43.78
CA LYS A 746 -14.82 22.93 43.86
C LYS A 746 -14.98 23.66 45.20
N ALA A 747 -16.21 23.87 45.68
CA ALA A 747 -16.47 24.53 46.96
C ALA A 747 -15.89 23.76 48.16
N GLU A 748 -15.78 22.44 48.03
CA GLU A 748 -15.23 21.52 49.03
C GLU A 748 -13.71 21.30 48.87
N ASN A 749 -13.06 21.96 47.88
CA ASN A 749 -11.66 21.71 47.46
C ASN A 749 -11.38 20.23 47.12
N GLU A 750 -12.37 19.54 46.56
CA GLU A 750 -12.22 18.17 46.09
C GLU A 750 -11.79 18.14 44.61
N PRO A 751 -10.85 17.24 44.23
CA PRO A 751 -10.46 17.06 42.84
C PRO A 751 -11.64 16.58 41.98
N ILE A 752 -11.70 17.08 40.75
CA ILE A 752 -12.70 16.65 39.77
C ILE A 752 -12.07 15.68 38.79
N PHE A 753 -12.79 14.58 38.56
CA PHE A 753 -12.35 13.46 37.75
C PHE A 753 -13.21 13.33 36.50
N PHE A 754 -12.59 13.38 35.32
CA PHE A 754 -13.24 13.14 34.04
C PHE A 754 -12.71 11.87 33.40
N LYS A 755 -13.59 10.92 33.07
CA LYS A 755 -13.21 9.81 32.20
C LYS A 755 -13.13 10.27 30.76
N SER A 756 -11.95 10.14 30.16
CA SER A 756 -11.75 10.24 28.73
C SER A 756 -11.64 8.85 28.12
N LEU A 757 -12.17 8.69 26.90
CA LEU A 757 -12.25 7.39 26.23
C LEU A 757 -10.86 6.82 25.91
N ASP A 758 -9.91 7.64 25.45
CA ASP A 758 -8.56 7.19 25.08
C ASP A 758 -7.50 8.30 25.26
N PHE A 759 -6.35 7.98 25.86
CA PHE A 759 -5.18 8.85 25.87
C PHE A 759 -4.15 8.37 24.86
N LYS A 760 -3.92 9.19 23.84
CA LYS A 760 -3.06 8.85 22.72
C LYS A 760 -1.80 9.68 22.74
N VAL A 761 -0.67 9.06 22.40
CA VAL A 761 0.64 9.69 22.31
C VAL A 761 1.27 9.37 20.97
N LEU A 762 2.02 10.31 20.40
CA LEU A 762 2.79 10.06 19.18
C LEU A 762 4.12 9.41 19.58
N LEU A 763 4.44 8.25 19.02
CA LEU A 763 5.71 7.56 19.20
C LEU A 763 6.18 6.99 17.86
N LEU A 764 7.38 7.35 17.42
CA LEU A 764 7.96 6.90 16.14
C LEU A 764 7.05 7.17 14.93
N GLU A 765 6.37 8.33 14.93
CA GLU A 765 5.39 8.74 13.90
C GLU A 765 4.08 7.92 13.89
N GLU A 766 3.88 7.04 14.88
CA GLU A 766 2.65 6.26 15.08
C GLU A 766 1.87 6.77 16.31
N GLU A 767 0.54 6.81 16.20
CA GLU A 767 -0.34 7.19 17.30
C GLU A 767 -0.62 5.96 18.17
N ILE A 768 -0.10 5.97 19.40
CA ILE A 768 -0.24 4.87 20.36
C ILE A 768 -1.28 5.23 21.41
N ASN A 769 -2.31 4.39 21.52
CA ASN A 769 -3.29 4.49 22.58
C ASN A 769 -2.77 3.86 23.88
N LEU A 770 -2.59 4.66 24.93
CA LEU A 770 -2.20 4.19 26.27
C LEU A 770 -3.39 3.67 27.10
N GLY A 771 -4.60 3.76 26.54
CA GLY A 771 -5.86 3.32 27.12
C GLY A 771 -6.69 4.47 27.70
N PRO A 772 -7.82 4.14 28.36
CA PRO A 772 -8.67 5.13 29.00
C PRO A 772 -7.95 5.81 30.16
N VAL A 773 -8.26 7.09 30.34
CA VAL A 773 -7.67 7.92 31.39
C VAL A 773 -8.73 8.67 32.16
N THR A 774 -8.40 8.95 33.42
CA THR A 774 -9.13 9.85 34.28
C THR A 774 -8.34 11.16 34.38
N LEU A 775 -8.90 12.28 33.94
CA LEU A 775 -8.32 13.61 34.12
C LEU A 775 -8.68 14.11 35.52
N ARG A 776 -7.67 14.40 36.34
CA ARG A 776 -7.78 15.03 37.65
C ARG A 776 -7.42 16.51 37.55
N MET A 777 -8.31 17.37 38.05
CA MET A 777 -8.13 18.82 38.10
C MET A 777 -8.38 19.29 39.53
N ASP A 778 -7.40 19.99 40.13
CA ASP A 778 -7.42 20.36 41.55
C ASP A 778 -7.94 21.80 41.81
N ASP A 779 -7.98 22.69 40.79
CA ASP A 779 -8.49 24.06 40.90
C ASP A 779 -9.10 24.55 39.57
N ILE A 780 -10.42 24.37 39.41
CA ILE A 780 -11.10 24.65 38.14
C ILE A 780 -11.94 25.93 38.14
N GLU A 781 -12.07 26.56 36.98
CA GLU A 781 -13.08 27.55 36.65
C GLU A 781 -14.01 27.00 35.57
N LEU A 782 -15.31 27.17 35.80
CA LEU A 782 -16.36 26.76 34.88
C LEU A 782 -16.87 28.02 34.19
N ILE A 783 -16.57 28.13 32.91
CA ILE A 783 -17.01 29.25 32.08
C ILE A 783 -17.83 28.72 30.91
N ASP A 784 -18.75 29.55 30.43
CA ASP A 784 -19.49 29.26 29.21
C ASP A 784 -18.56 29.33 27.99
N GLU A 785 -19.11 29.06 26.80
CA GLU A 785 -18.38 29.16 25.53
C GLU A 785 -17.79 30.55 25.27
N ASN A 786 -18.35 31.59 25.87
CA ASN A 786 -17.94 32.99 25.75
C ASN A 786 -16.93 33.41 26.82
N GLY A 787 -16.54 32.51 27.72
CA GLY A 787 -15.61 32.79 28.81
C GLY A 787 -16.25 33.52 30.00
N THR A 788 -17.57 33.50 30.12
CA THR A 788 -18.33 34.11 31.23
C THR A 788 -18.62 33.08 32.31
N GLU A 789 -18.62 33.49 33.58
CA GLU A 789 -19.00 32.60 34.69
C GLU A 789 -20.46 32.13 34.53
N LEU A 790 -20.66 30.82 34.62
CA LEU A 790 -21.94 30.16 34.35
C LEU A 790 -22.94 30.36 35.50
N ASN A 791 -24.05 31.08 35.26
CA ASN A 791 -25.16 31.16 36.20
C ASN A 791 -26.11 29.97 36.06
N ILE A 792 -25.80 28.87 36.76
CA ILE A 792 -26.54 27.61 36.67
C ILE A 792 -27.91 27.57 37.37
N GLU A 793 -28.27 28.60 38.14
CA GLU A 793 -29.54 28.64 38.89
C GLU A 793 -30.76 28.77 37.96
N GLU A 794 -30.56 29.23 36.72
CA GLU A 794 -31.64 29.48 35.75
C GLU A 794 -32.02 28.23 34.93
N TYR A 795 -31.31 27.11 35.10
CA TYR A 795 -31.45 25.91 34.29
C TYR A 795 -31.93 24.70 35.11
N ASN A 796 -32.68 23.80 34.46
CA ASN A 796 -33.12 22.53 35.04
C ASN A 796 -31.97 21.53 35.06
N ASP A 797 -32.00 20.58 35.99
CA ASP A 797 -30.92 19.58 36.18
C ASP A 797 -30.62 18.73 34.93
N GLU A 798 -31.61 18.54 34.05
CA GLU A 798 -31.51 17.75 32.81
C GLU A 798 -31.08 18.58 31.58
N ASP A 799 -30.98 19.91 31.71
CA ASP A 799 -30.52 20.76 30.61
C ASP A 799 -29.04 20.48 30.32
N ILE A 800 -28.68 20.50 29.03
CA ILE A 800 -27.32 20.22 28.55
C ILE A 800 -26.69 21.54 28.13
N LEU A 801 -25.55 21.87 28.73
CA LEU A 801 -24.80 23.09 28.43
C LEU A 801 -23.40 22.74 27.92
N PRO A 802 -22.89 23.44 26.88
CA PRO A 802 -21.47 23.41 26.57
C PRO A 802 -20.73 24.15 27.69
N ILE A 803 -19.67 23.53 28.22
CA ILE A 803 -18.85 24.14 29.27
C ILE A 803 -17.38 24.07 28.93
N LYS A 804 -16.66 25.12 29.30
CA LYS A 804 -15.21 25.16 29.32
C LYS A 804 -14.74 25.03 30.75
N ILE A 805 -13.83 24.08 30.97
CA ILE A 805 -13.22 23.84 32.28
C ILE A 805 -11.78 24.32 32.18
N CYS A 806 -11.47 25.41 32.85
CA CYS A 806 -10.12 25.98 32.91
C CYS A 806 -9.46 25.60 34.24
N THR A 807 -8.14 25.36 34.25
CA THR A 807 -7.37 25.18 35.49
C THR A 807 -6.62 26.47 35.81
N LYS A 808 -6.60 26.89 37.08
CA LYS A 808 -5.87 28.11 37.48
C LYS A 808 -4.35 27.97 37.49
N ASP A 809 -3.88 26.76 37.72
CA ASP A 809 -2.46 26.41 37.76
C ASP A 809 -1.92 25.91 36.42
N GLU A 810 -2.75 25.96 35.36
CA GLU A 810 -2.44 25.49 34.00
C GLU A 810 -2.04 24.01 33.94
N LYS A 811 -2.41 23.22 34.96
CA LYS A 811 -2.00 21.81 35.07
C LYS A 811 -3.20 20.88 35.13
N VAL A 812 -3.15 19.84 34.30
CA VAL A 812 -4.08 18.71 34.35
C VAL A 812 -3.27 17.46 34.66
N THR A 813 -3.68 16.71 35.69
CA THR A 813 -3.09 15.41 35.99
C THR A 813 -3.89 14.33 35.28
N ILE A 814 -3.29 13.69 34.27
CA ILE A 814 -3.90 12.55 33.59
C ILE A 814 -3.52 11.29 34.37
N LEU A 815 -4.51 10.52 34.82
CA LEU A 815 -4.35 9.25 35.52
C LEU A 815 -4.74 8.10 34.59
N LEU A 816 -3.87 7.10 34.41
CA LEU A 816 -4.22 5.89 33.64
C LEU A 816 -5.16 5.01 34.47
N ASP A 817 -6.33 4.64 33.92
CA ASP A 817 -7.44 4.02 34.69
C ASP A 817 -7.06 2.75 35.46
N LYS A 818 -6.06 1.99 35.01
CA LYS A 818 -5.57 0.80 35.73
C LYS A 818 -4.90 1.12 37.08
N TYR A 819 -4.62 2.40 37.37
CA TYR A 819 -4.02 2.90 38.59
C TYR A 819 -4.98 3.82 39.40
N SER A 820 -6.19 4.04 38.90
CA SER A 820 -7.20 4.83 39.60
C SER A 820 -7.95 3.93 40.60
N SER A 821 -7.74 4.14 41.91
CA SER A 821 -8.56 3.56 42.97
C SER A 821 -9.81 4.39 43.29
N GLU A 822 -9.97 5.53 42.64
CA GLU A 822 -10.97 6.55 42.97
C GLU A 822 -12.14 6.49 41.99
N SER A 823 -13.37 6.59 42.48
CA SER A 823 -14.58 6.50 41.64
C SER A 823 -14.81 7.83 40.92
N PRO A 824 -14.73 7.89 39.59
CA PRO A 824 -14.91 9.14 38.85
C PRO A 824 -16.37 9.58 38.82
N ILE A 825 -16.58 10.86 38.54
CA ILE A 825 -17.90 11.41 38.22
C ILE A 825 -18.22 10.92 36.80
N SER A 826 -19.20 10.01 36.67
CA SER A 826 -19.61 9.40 35.40
C SER A 826 -20.14 10.43 34.41
#